data_AF-A0A3A4R453-F1
#
_entry.id   AF-A0A3A4R453-F1
#
_cell.length_a   1.000
_cell.length_b   1.000
_cell.length_c   1.000
_cell.angle_alpha   90.00
_cell.angle_beta   90.00
_cell.angle_gamma   90.00
#
_symmetry.space_group_name_H-M   'P 1'
#
loop_
_entity.id
_entity.type
_entity.pdbx_description
1 polymer ?
#
loop_
_entity_poly.entity_id
_entity_poly.type
_entity_poly.pdbx_seq_one_letter_code
_entity_poly.pdbx_strand_id
1 'polypeptide(L)'
;MKISKFLLLFLVTHLFISAQDDCLVCHEDQSLTYERKGKEISLFIDGNRYSNSVHGMLDCADCHTDFDGENLPHREGTDIYKVECADCHEEIYSIVQNDVHHRLKDRVKNPPECIDCHGSHYVKPPEDSPNKARDYCSSCHETKLLMRPFHSVQKIEDNACADCHSTEDFAPQLSQSVHKDLICNDCHSAIASKLDDHPDNFNKVEVASCYVCHKEQADQHKESIHGISLSDGITEAAACWDCHGSHEVLHVNNPASKVSNENLGHTCGVCHDDAKFAEKFNLINVRSGLRFEDSFHYTLMAQGKDIDMNCSTCHGVHDIKNRIQPGSKISTFNLNETCEQCHADVVHDYKNSIHWIGAQKGLRVAPICSDCHSEHSPRAKELAEGTYSVKQFQEEICISCHQDPILTSRLGLSQTEAYSYQDSYHGLAVKRNDPNAAYCIDCHNVHDILPQKHPASSVSEEKVLQTCQKCHPDAKPVFAKSYSHISQNKEAQQVEDLVSTIYFWLIVVIIGGMILHNLLIYVHEVRKRKQNERKEILIPRFTRNEVIQHVLLFTSFFTLAITGFALKYPFSWWADGLYQFGMSEDIRQLIHRIAAVVMIVLSLYHVIYLVITKRGRDVLSHMAPKFEDIKEATQNLMYYLRLRKHPPEFSKFDYTEKAEYWALVWGTIVMGVTGLILWFPTIVDDWAPVWLIKVSETIHFYEAILATLAIFVWHWFFVIFRPSEYPMSFVWVDGKMSLHRYRHHHERHFKKIALEWMQVKEEQKNIDEVSHSTKLFLDTMKKHGVNPDEIMSAEMENDPELRNWVIERLKGL
;
A
#
# COMPACT_ATOMS: atom_id res chain seq x y z
N MET A 1 44.16 -12.16 97.34
CA MET A 1 44.43 -12.93 98.58
C MET A 1 43.32 -12.63 99.58
N LYS A 2 42.54 -13.64 99.95
CA LYS A 2 41.81 -13.88 101.22
C LYS A 2 40.98 -12.73 101.84
N ILE A 3 39.65 -12.81 101.74
CA ILE A 3 38.68 -13.42 102.70
C ILE A 3 38.44 -12.56 103.95
N SER A 4 37.19 -12.10 104.13
CA SER A 4 36.34 -12.37 105.32
C SER A 4 34.93 -11.84 105.04
N LYS A 5 33.90 -12.70 104.92
CA LYS A 5 32.89 -13.04 105.96
C LYS A 5 32.09 -11.80 106.42
N PHE A 6 30.77 -11.76 106.53
CA PHE A 6 29.70 -12.75 106.75
C PHE A 6 28.39 -11.92 106.60
N LEU A 7 27.42 -12.35 105.80
CA LEU A 7 26.16 -12.98 106.25
C LEU A 7 25.10 -12.03 106.88
N LEU A 8 23.85 -12.23 106.43
CA LEU A 8 22.55 -11.82 107.01
C LEU A 8 22.05 -10.38 106.76
N LEU A 9 21.07 -10.22 105.85
CA LEU A 9 19.61 -10.20 106.16
C LEU A 9 18.88 -9.78 104.86
N PHE A 10 18.40 -10.73 104.07
CA PHE A 10 16.97 -11.02 103.90
C PHE A 10 16.04 -9.78 103.82
N LEU A 11 15.72 -9.43 102.57
CA LEU A 11 14.35 -9.38 102.05
C LEU A 11 13.39 -8.38 102.74
N VAL A 12 13.47 -7.13 102.31
CA VAL A 12 12.29 -6.27 102.17
C VAL A 12 12.28 -5.76 100.74
N THR A 13 11.80 -6.61 99.83
CA THR A 13 11.29 -6.15 98.53
C THR A 13 10.02 -5.36 98.83
N HIS A 14 10.14 -4.03 98.90
CA HIS A 14 8.99 -3.18 98.64
C HIS A 14 8.57 -3.45 97.19
N LEU A 15 7.49 -4.23 97.05
CA LEU A 15 6.63 -4.21 95.88
C LEU A 15 6.04 -2.81 95.79
N PHE A 16 6.77 -1.90 95.15
CA PHE A 16 6.13 -0.90 94.31
C PHE A 16 5.92 -1.61 92.97
N ILE A 17 4.79 -2.32 92.87
CA ILE A 17 4.22 -2.67 91.57
C ILE A 17 3.84 -1.31 90.95
N SER A 18 4.50 -0.93 89.85
CA SER A 18 4.10 0.23 89.05
C SER A 18 2.71 -0.04 88.45
N ALA A 19 1.89 1.01 88.32
CA ALA A 19 0.55 0.93 87.73
C ALA A 19 0.53 0.30 86.32
N GLN A 20 1.69 0.27 85.64
CA GLN A 20 1.95 -0.52 84.43
C GLN A 20 1.45 -1.98 84.47
N ASP A 21 1.65 -2.70 85.59
CA ASP A 21 1.37 -4.14 85.65
C ASP A 21 -0.15 -4.41 85.66
N ASP A 22 -0.97 -3.51 86.20
CA ASP A 22 -2.42 -3.70 86.33
C ASP A 22 -3.15 -3.66 84.98
N CYS A 23 -2.70 -2.83 84.04
CA CYS A 23 -3.30 -2.72 82.71
C CYS A 23 -2.99 -3.94 81.83
N LEU A 24 -1.75 -4.45 81.93
CA LEU A 24 -1.27 -5.57 81.11
C LEU A 24 -1.93 -6.90 81.48
N VAL A 25 -2.52 -7.03 82.69
CA VAL A 25 -3.31 -8.22 83.08
C VAL A 25 -4.39 -8.56 82.05
N CYS A 26 -5.03 -7.55 81.46
CA CYS A 26 -6.02 -7.76 80.41
C CYS A 26 -5.48 -7.41 79.02
N HIS A 27 -4.67 -6.36 78.90
CA HIS A 27 -4.20 -5.90 77.60
C HIS A 27 -3.06 -6.75 77.00
N GLU A 28 -2.46 -7.68 77.74
CA GLU A 28 -1.51 -8.67 77.17
C GLU A 28 -2.23 -9.92 76.60
N ASP A 29 -3.56 -9.97 76.61
CA ASP A 29 -4.33 -11.04 75.94
C ASP A 29 -4.49 -10.77 74.44
N GLN A 30 -3.92 -11.65 73.61
CA GLN A 30 -3.97 -11.57 72.14
C GLN A 30 -5.40 -11.72 71.58
N SER A 31 -6.32 -12.30 72.35
CA SER A 31 -7.72 -12.49 71.97
C SER A 31 -8.60 -11.28 72.27
N LEU A 32 -8.09 -10.27 72.98
CA LEU A 32 -8.85 -9.08 73.33
C LEU A 32 -9.06 -8.18 72.10
N THR A 33 -10.32 -8.02 71.69
CA THR A 33 -10.72 -7.20 70.54
C THR A 33 -11.89 -6.29 70.88
N TYR A 34 -12.07 -5.25 70.06
CA TYR A 34 -13.14 -4.26 70.15
C TYR A 34 -13.65 -3.88 68.75
N GLU A 35 -14.95 -3.68 68.59
CA GLU A 35 -15.55 -3.30 67.30
C GLU A 35 -15.70 -1.77 67.16
N ARG A 36 -15.00 -1.17 66.19
CA ARG A 36 -15.08 0.26 65.89
C ARG A 36 -15.47 0.49 64.43
N LYS A 37 -16.57 1.21 64.21
CA LYS A 37 -17.10 1.55 62.86
C LYS A 37 -17.24 0.30 61.95
N GLY A 38 -17.70 -0.82 62.52
CA GLY A 38 -17.92 -2.08 61.79
C GLY A 38 -16.65 -2.89 61.47
N LYS A 39 -15.51 -2.58 62.12
CA LYS A 39 -14.26 -3.35 62.03
C LYS A 39 -13.82 -3.80 63.42
N GLU A 40 -13.41 -5.06 63.53
CA GLU A 40 -12.79 -5.62 64.73
C GLU A 40 -11.33 -5.14 64.83
N ILE A 41 -10.96 -4.59 65.98
CA ILE A 41 -9.64 -4.02 66.28
C ILE A 41 -9.08 -4.73 67.52
N SER A 42 -7.84 -5.21 67.46
CA SER A 42 -7.17 -5.80 68.62
C SER A 42 -6.76 -4.73 69.64
N LEU A 43 -6.97 -5.04 70.92
CA LEU A 43 -6.53 -4.22 72.06
C LEU A 43 -5.26 -4.78 72.72
N PHE A 44 -4.61 -5.75 72.08
CA PHE A 44 -3.41 -6.41 72.58
C PHE A 44 -2.18 -5.49 72.58
N ILE A 45 -1.50 -5.44 73.72
CA ILE A 45 -0.24 -4.75 73.96
C ILE A 45 0.77 -5.74 74.59
N ASP A 46 1.92 -5.89 73.96
CA ASP A 46 3.06 -6.65 74.47
C ASP A 46 3.85 -5.76 75.44
N GLY A 47 3.77 -6.08 76.73
CA GLY A 47 4.43 -5.31 77.79
C GLY A 47 5.95 -5.28 77.67
N ASN A 48 6.56 -6.37 77.23
CA ASN A 48 8.01 -6.44 77.00
C ASN A 48 8.42 -5.58 75.81
N ARG A 49 7.59 -5.50 74.77
CA ARG A 49 7.88 -4.64 73.62
C ARG A 49 7.67 -3.16 73.95
N TYR A 50 6.67 -2.83 74.76
CA TYR A 50 6.43 -1.46 75.24
C TYR A 50 7.57 -0.96 76.13
N SER A 51 8.04 -1.76 77.08
CA SER A 51 9.13 -1.37 77.99
C SER A 51 10.46 -1.12 77.28
N ASN A 52 10.66 -1.69 76.09
CA ASN A 52 11.81 -1.44 75.22
C ASN A 52 11.60 -0.24 74.25
N SER A 53 10.49 0.48 74.35
CA SER A 53 10.21 1.69 73.58
C SER A 53 10.83 2.93 74.22
N VAL A 54 10.86 4.06 73.50
CA VAL A 54 11.31 5.35 74.07
C VAL A 54 10.41 5.86 75.20
N HIS A 55 9.16 5.39 75.25
CA HIS A 55 8.19 5.71 76.29
C HIS A 55 8.08 4.58 77.32
N GLY A 56 8.95 3.56 77.29
CA GLY A 56 8.89 2.41 78.19
C GLY A 56 9.08 2.72 79.68
N MET A 57 9.44 3.97 80.02
CA MET A 57 9.51 4.48 81.39
C MET A 57 8.23 5.19 81.86
N LEU A 58 7.26 5.40 80.97
CA LEU A 58 5.96 6.02 81.27
C LEU A 58 4.92 4.95 81.57
N ASP A 59 4.11 5.18 82.61
CA ASP A 59 2.95 4.35 82.90
C ASP A 59 1.88 4.55 81.81
N CYS A 60 1.02 3.53 81.58
CA CYS A 60 -0.04 3.62 80.57
C CYS A 60 -0.94 4.86 80.75
N ALA A 61 -1.16 5.26 82.01
CA ALA A 61 -1.99 6.40 82.39
C ALA A 61 -1.37 7.76 82.07
N ASP A 62 -0.05 7.83 81.86
CA ASP A 62 0.63 9.07 81.50
C ASP A 62 0.27 9.51 80.07
N CYS A 63 -0.08 8.55 79.20
CA CYS A 63 -0.56 8.81 77.85
C CYS A 63 -2.10 8.72 77.76
N HIS A 64 -2.69 7.78 78.49
CA HIS A 64 -4.14 7.62 78.59
C HIS A 64 -4.64 8.36 79.82
N THR A 65 -4.81 9.67 79.73
CA THR A 65 -5.17 10.51 80.89
C THR A 65 -6.67 10.49 81.22
N ASP A 66 -7.51 10.04 80.29
CA ASP A 66 -8.96 10.16 80.39
C ASP A 66 -9.69 8.84 80.76
N PHE A 67 -9.00 7.73 81.08
CA PHE A 67 -9.66 6.44 81.39
C PHE A 67 -10.14 6.29 82.85
N ASP A 68 -11.24 5.57 83.02
CA ASP A 68 -11.79 5.21 84.33
C ASP A 68 -11.37 3.77 84.70
N GLY A 69 -10.34 3.65 85.54
CA GLY A 69 -9.79 2.35 85.96
C GLY A 69 -10.68 1.52 86.89
N GLU A 70 -11.77 2.09 87.42
CA GLU A 70 -12.68 1.38 88.34
C GLU A 70 -13.84 0.67 87.63
N ASN A 71 -14.13 1.05 86.38
CA ASN A 71 -15.17 0.42 85.56
C ASN A 71 -14.53 -0.41 84.45
N LEU A 72 -14.74 -1.73 84.43
CA LEU A 72 -14.25 -2.61 83.34
C LEU A 72 -15.44 -3.20 82.57
N PRO A 73 -15.53 -3.02 81.24
CA PRO A 73 -14.64 -2.24 80.38
C PRO A 73 -14.68 -0.73 80.68
N HIS A 74 -13.51 -0.07 80.61
CA HIS A 74 -13.31 1.35 80.98
C HIS A 74 -13.97 2.38 80.05
N ARG A 75 -14.67 1.92 79.00
CA ARG A 75 -15.70 2.67 78.25
C ARG A 75 -16.47 1.76 77.29
N GLU A 76 -17.78 1.93 77.15
CA GLU A 76 -18.57 1.42 75.99
C GLU A 76 -18.90 2.58 75.03
N GLY A 77 -18.38 2.57 73.80
CA GLY A 77 -18.70 3.58 72.77
C GLY A 77 -17.61 3.82 71.71
N THR A 78 -17.94 4.59 70.66
CA THR A 78 -17.15 4.72 69.41
C THR A 78 -15.79 5.43 69.49
N ASP A 79 -15.46 6.03 70.63
CA ASP A 79 -14.28 6.87 70.82
C ASP A 79 -13.35 6.31 71.90
N ILE A 80 -12.29 5.65 71.42
CA ILE A 80 -11.12 5.29 72.22
C ILE A 80 -10.36 6.58 72.56
N TYR A 81 -9.81 6.68 73.77
CA TYR A 81 -8.96 7.80 74.19
C TYR A 81 -7.88 8.08 73.14
N LYS A 82 -7.97 9.24 72.49
CA LYS A 82 -6.93 9.67 71.57
C LYS A 82 -5.82 10.28 72.42
N VAL A 83 -4.64 9.66 72.38
CA VAL A 83 -3.45 10.20 73.03
C VAL A 83 -2.99 11.42 72.24
N GLU A 84 -2.94 12.58 72.88
CA GLU A 84 -2.45 13.81 72.27
C GLU A 84 -0.96 13.97 72.54
N CYS A 85 -0.13 13.53 71.59
CA CYS A 85 1.33 13.60 71.72
C CYS A 85 1.84 15.04 71.95
N ALA A 86 1.05 16.04 71.54
CA ALA A 86 1.35 17.46 71.70
C ALA A 86 1.49 17.88 73.18
N ASP A 87 0.83 17.17 74.10
CA ASP A 87 0.85 17.49 75.53
C ASP A 87 2.27 17.38 76.14
N CYS A 88 3.11 16.52 75.56
CA CYS A 88 4.51 16.34 75.97
C CYS A 88 5.52 16.75 74.88
N HIS A 89 5.10 16.86 73.61
CA HIS A 89 5.94 17.22 72.47
C HIS A 89 5.56 18.58 71.84
N GLU A 90 5.21 19.57 72.65
CA GLU A 90 4.74 20.90 72.21
C GLU A 90 5.68 21.59 71.20
N GLU A 91 6.99 21.57 71.47
CA GLU A 91 7.99 22.18 70.59
C GLU A 91 7.97 21.54 69.19
N ILE A 92 7.94 20.21 69.12
CA ILE A 92 7.88 19.48 67.84
C ILE A 92 6.51 19.66 67.17
N TYR A 93 5.43 19.66 67.95
CA TYR A 93 4.08 19.90 67.43
C TYR A 93 3.97 21.27 66.76
N SER A 94 4.56 22.31 67.36
CA SER A 94 4.59 23.67 66.82
C SER A 94 5.36 23.79 65.50
N ILE A 95 6.40 22.97 65.32
CA ILE A 95 7.18 22.88 64.08
C ILE A 95 6.37 22.20 62.97
N VAL A 96 5.71 21.08 63.31
CA VAL A 96 4.89 20.29 62.37
C VAL A 96 3.66 21.05 61.87
N GLN A 97 3.13 22.04 62.60
CA GLN A 97 2.06 22.91 62.09
C GLN A 97 2.43 23.61 60.76
N ASN A 98 3.73 23.83 60.56
CA ASN A 98 4.30 24.49 59.39
C ASN A 98 4.88 23.52 58.37
N ASP A 99 4.57 22.23 58.48
CA ASP A 99 4.95 21.25 57.46
C ASP A 99 3.87 21.10 56.38
N VAL A 100 4.24 20.41 55.30
CA VAL A 100 3.34 20.16 54.18
C VAL A 100 2.17 19.23 54.56
N HIS A 101 2.35 18.33 55.52
CA HIS A 101 1.30 17.40 55.97
C HIS A 101 0.18 18.14 56.70
N HIS A 102 0.52 19.12 57.55
CA HIS A 102 -0.44 19.94 58.27
C HIS A 102 -1.14 20.93 57.34
N ARG A 103 -0.41 21.60 56.43
CA ARG A 103 -1.01 22.53 55.44
C ARG A 103 -2.04 21.84 54.52
N LEU A 104 -1.86 20.55 54.27
CA LEU A 104 -2.77 19.76 53.43
C LEU A 104 -3.97 19.16 54.18
N LYS A 105 -4.04 19.29 55.52
CA LYS A 105 -5.00 18.56 56.38
C LYS A 105 -6.48 18.77 56.03
N ASP A 106 -6.84 19.96 55.56
CA ASP A 106 -8.21 20.29 55.15
C ASP A 106 -8.51 20.01 53.67
N ARG A 107 -7.51 19.55 52.92
CA ARG A 107 -7.52 19.48 51.45
C ARG A 107 -7.25 18.09 50.90
N VAL A 108 -6.58 17.23 51.65
CA VAL A 108 -6.42 15.81 51.34
C VAL A 108 -7.14 14.97 52.39
N LYS A 109 -7.75 13.87 51.94
CA LYS A 109 -8.68 13.08 52.77
C LYS A 109 -8.03 12.47 54.01
N ASN A 110 -6.72 12.17 53.97
CA ASN A 110 -5.94 11.57 55.06
C ASN A 110 -4.47 12.04 54.98
N PRO A 111 -4.10 13.22 55.51
CA PRO A 111 -2.69 13.59 55.66
C PRO A 111 -1.99 12.64 56.66
N PRO A 112 -0.69 12.34 56.50
CA PRO A 112 0.07 11.60 57.50
C PRO A 112 0.06 12.30 58.87
N GLU A 113 -0.28 11.57 59.94
CA GLU A 113 -0.19 11.99 61.35
C GLU A 113 1.06 11.39 62.03
N CYS A 114 1.40 11.88 63.23
CA CYS A 114 2.60 11.46 63.96
C CYS A 114 2.66 9.92 64.14
N ILE A 115 1.52 9.28 64.39
CA ILE A 115 1.40 7.82 64.60
C ILE A 115 1.65 7.02 63.32
N ASP A 116 1.43 7.58 62.13
CA ASP A 116 1.65 6.89 60.86
C ASP A 116 3.14 6.63 60.62
N CYS A 117 4.00 7.45 61.23
CA CYS A 117 5.45 7.34 61.15
C CYS A 117 6.08 6.82 62.45
N HIS A 118 5.74 7.37 63.59
CA HIS A 118 6.37 7.01 64.87
C HIS A 118 5.76 5.74 65.48
N GLY A 119 4.58 5.32 65.03
CA GLY A 119 3.78 4.30 65.70
C GLY A 119 3.09 4.84 66.96
N SER A 120 2.45 3.96 67.72
CA SER A 120 1.72 4.31 68.95
C SER A 120 2.41 3.80 70.21
N HIS A 121 2.38 2.49 70.49
CA HIS A 121 2.85 1.91 71.75
C HIS A 121 4.29 1.38 71.72
N TYR A 122 4.88 1.22 70.54
CA TYR A 122 6.22 0.61 70.38
C TYR A 122 7.20 1.56 69.69
N VAL A 123 7.09 2.85 70.00
CA VAL A 123 7.88 3.91 69.38
C VAL A 123 9.36 3.67 69.69
N LYS A 124 10.19 3.64 68.66
CA LYS A 124 11.65 3.48 68.79
C LYS A 124 12.38 4.81 68.60
N PRO A 125 13.62 4.94 69.10
CA PRO A 125 14.46 6.09 68.78
C PRO A 125 14.55 6.26 67.25
N PRO A 126 14.65 7.49 66.73
CA PRO A 126 14.76 7.75 65.30
C PRO A 126 15.88 6.94 64.60
N GLU A 127 16.95 6.63 65.31
CA GLU A 127 18.12 5.88 64.85
C GLU A 127 17.80 4.38 64.61
N ASP A 128 16.91 3.81 65.42
CA ASP A 128 16.55 2.39 65.42
C ASP A 128 15.12 2.13 64.90
N SER A 129 14.45 3.18 64.41
CA SER A 129 13.09 3.10 63.92
C SER A 129 13.04 2.25 62.63
N PRO A 130 12.28 1.13 62.61
CA PRO A 130 12.12 0.28 61.43
C PRO A 130 11.13 0.88 60.43
N ASN A 131 10.85 2.19 60.56
CA ASN A 131 9.80 2.85 59.83
C ASN A 131 10.14 2.87 58.34
N LYS A 132 9.26 2.26 57.52
CA LYS A 132 9.31 2.33 56.06
C LYS A 132 9.21 3.78 55.55
N ALA A 133 8.70 4.71 56.37
CA ALA A 133 8.75 6.13 56.05
C ALA A 133 10.19 6.66 56.02
N ARG A 134 11.16 6.07 56.73
CA ARG A 134 12.58 6.40 56.54
C ARG A 134 13.04 6.06 55.12
N ASP A 135 12.65 4.89 54.62
CA ASP A 135 12.99 4.46 53.26
C ASP A 135 12.27 5.34 52.21
N TYR A 136 11.01 5.73 52.49
CA TYR A 136 10.23 6.68 51.70
C TYR A 136 10.80 8.11 51.72
N CYS A 137 11.16 8.67 52.87
CA CYS A 137 11.79 9.99 52.98
C CYS A 137 13.21 9.99 52.39
N SER A 138 13.96 8.88 52.51
CA SER A 138 15.27 8.70 51.85
C SER A 138 15.18 8.57 50.33
N SER A 139 13.99 8.34 49.77
CA SER A 139 13.74 8.44 48.33
C SER A 139 13.60 9.89 47.84
N CYS A 140 13.49 10.86 48.75
CA CYS A 140 13.39 12.30 48.50
C CYS A 140 14.61 13.08 49.03
N HIS A 141 15.22 12.62 50.12
CA HIS A 141 16.45 13.19 50.70
C HIS A 141 17.65 12.26 50.39
N GLU A 142 18.17 12.36 49.16
CA GLU A 142 19.19 11.44 48.61
C GLU A 142 20.55 11.45 49.35
N THR A 143 20.85 12.51 50.12
CA THR A 143 22.10 12.61 50.88
C THR A 143 21.89 12.20 52.33
N LYS A 144 22.66 11.20 52.80
CA LYS A 144 22.73 10.76 54.20
C LYS A 144 22.98 11.89 55.23
N LEU A 145 23.40 13.07 54.77
CA LEU A 145 23.61 14.29 55.55
C LEU A 145 22.31 14.98 56.00
N LEU A 146 21.17 14.73 55.35
CA LEU A 146 19.87 15.31 55.70
C LEU A 146 19.09 14.53 56.78
N MET A 147 19.68 13.48 57.36
CA MET A 147 19.06 12.68 58.43
C MET A 147 19.15 13.32 59.83
N ARG A 148 19.09 14.65 59.93
CA ARG A 148 18.94 15.40 61.20
C ARG A 148 18.08 16.66 60.98
N PRO A 149 17.15 16.96 61.90
CA PRO A 149 15.96 16.19 62.25
C PRO A 149 14.87 16.31 61.14
N PHE A 150 14.01 15.29 60.98
CA PHE A 150 12.86 15.31 60.05
C PHE A 150 11.85 16.45 60.31
N HIS A 151 11.98 17.13 61.44
CA HIS A 151 11.26 18.36 61.77
C HIS A 151 12.33 19.46 61.94
N SER A 152 12.56 20.24 60.88
CA SER A 152 13.49 21.37 60.93
C SER A 152 12.98 22.42 61.91
N VAL A 153 13.84 22.90 62.80
CA VAL A 153 13.54 23.88 63.86
C VAL A 153 13.39 25.31 63.30
N GLN A 154 13.49 25.51 61.99
CA GLN A 154 13.27 26.81 61.36
C GLN A 154 11.80 26.99 60.99
N LYS A 155 11.18 27.97 61.64
CA LYS A 155 9.82 28.45 61.37
C LYS A 155 9.80 29.16 60.00
N ILE A 156 9.56 28.43 58.91
CA ILE A 156 9.42 29.00 57.56
C ILE A 156 7.94 29.34 57.35
N GLU A 157 7.42 30.33 58.08
CA GLU A 157 6.01 30.74 57.99
C GLU A 157 5.72 31.72 56.83
N ASP A 158 6.75 32.34 56.26
CA ASP A 158 6.62 33.19 55.08
C ASP A 158 7.60 32.67 54.03
N ASN A 159 7.20 32.71 52.76
CA ASN A 159 7.98 32.23 51.62
C ASN A 159 9.29 33.03 51.50
N ALA A 160 10.31 32.69 52.28
CA ALA A 160 11.57 33.44 52.44
C ALA A 160 12.31 33.64 51.10
N CYS A 161 11.99 32.83 50.10
CA CYS A 161 12.47 33.00 48.73
C CYS A 161 11.95 34.30 48.10
N ALA A 162 10.69 34.70 48.36
CA ALA A 162 10.06 35.90 47.80
C ALA A 162 10.64 37.20 48.38
N ASP A 163 11.29 37.13 49.54
CA ASP A 163 11.96 38.28 50.15
C ASP A 163 13.26 38.66 49.40
N CYS A 164 13.86 37.69 48.71
CA CYS A 164 15.13 37.85 47.98
C CYS A 164 14.98 37.71 46.45
N HIS A 165 14.00 36.96 45.95
CA HIS A 165 13.74 36.75 44.53
C HIS A 165 12.48 37.50 44.08
N SER A 166 12.58 38.24 42.96
CA SER A 166 11.41 38.85 42.33
C SER A 166 10.42 37.77 41.93
N THR A 167 9.17 37.92 42.39
CA THR A 167 8.09 36.98 42.11
C THR A 167 7.17 37.45 40.98
N GLU A 168 7.42 38.63 40.40
CA GLU A 168 6.54 39.25 39.40
C GLU A 168 6.31 38.37 38.16
N ASP A 169 7.33 37.61 37.75
CA ASP A 169 7.29 36.78 36.54
C ASP A 169 6.55 35.44 36.73
N PHE A 170 6.46 34.92 37.96
CA PHE A 170 5.92 33.57 38.22
C PHE A 170 4.78 33.51 39.24
N ALA A 171 4.61 34.49 40.14
CA ALA A 171 3.47 34.51 41.06
C ALA A 171 2.11 34.54 40.34
N PRO A 172 1.92 35.30 39.23
CA PRO A 172 0.68 35.23 38.46
C PRO A 172 0.44 33.85 37.85
N GLN A 173 1.50 33.19 37.37
CA GLN A 173 1.43 31.84 36.79
C GLN A 173 1.05 30.80 37.86
N LEU A 174 1.73 30.85 39.01
CA LEU A 174 1.45 29.96 40.15
C LEU A 174 0.04 30.13 40.68
N SER A 175 -0.51 31.35 40.70
CA SER A 175 -1.87 31.61 41.16
C SER A 175 -2.97 30.89 40.35
N GLN A 176 -2.68 30.59 39.08
CA GLN A 176 -3.57 29.89 38.16
C GLN A 176 -3.35 28.36 38.15
N SER A 177 -2.23 27.92 38.73
CA SER A 177 -1.84 26.53 38.80
C SER A 177 -2.72 25.71 39.74
N VAL A 178 -2.77 24.40 39.52
CA VAL A 178 -3.31 23.45 40.49
C VAL A 178 -2.51 23.43 41.79
N HIS A 179 -1.27 23.95 41.76
CA HIS A 179 -0.35 24.07 42.89
C HIS A 179 -0.34 25.45 43.56
N LYS A 180 -1.32 26.33 43.30
CA LYS A 180 -1.37 27.71 43.81
C LYS A 180 -1.24 27.88 45.33
N ASP A 181 -1.48 26.83 46.09
CA ASP A 181 -1.44 26.81 47.56
C ASP A 181 -0.11 26.27 48.11
N LEU A 182 0.83 25.87 47.24
CA LEU A 182 2.19 25.48 47.62
C LEU A 182 3.10 26.69 47.72
N ILE A 183 4.06 26.64 48.64
CA ILE A 183 5.14 27.64 48.74
C ILE A 183 6.38 27.17 47.97
N CYS A 184 7.31 28.08 47.66
CA CYS A 184 8.47 27.77 46.80
C CYS A 184 9.28 26.56 47.31
N ASN A 185 9.46 26.44 48.63
CA ASN A 185 10.23 25.36 49.25
C ASN A 185 9.56 23.98 49.16
N ASP A 186 8.24 23.92 48.94
CA ASP A 186 7.52 22.66 48.76
C ASP A 186 7.94 21.98 47.45
N CYS A 187 8.26 22.77 46.42
CA CYS A 187 8.73 22.28 45.13
C CYS A 187 10.26 22.34 44.99
N HIS A 188 10.92 23.37 45.52
CA HIS A 188 12.38 23.59 45.44
C HIS A 188 13.09 23.14 46.72
N SER A 189 12.78 21.94 47.20
CA SER A 189 13.24 21.41 48.50
C SER A 189 14.77 21.28 48.63
N ALA A 190 15.48 21.03 47.54
CA ALA A 190 16.94 20.94 47.50
C ALA A 190 17.62 22.26 47.92
N ILE A 191 17.10 23.39 47.43
CA ILE A 191 17.58 24.75 47.72
C ILE A 191 17.18 25.16 49.14
N ALA A 192 15.94 24.88 49.54
CA ALA A 192 15.41 25.22 50.86
C ALA A 192 16.26 24.68 52.01
N SER A 193 16.92 23.53 51.82
CA SER A 193 17.78 22.89 52.81
C SER A 193 19.13 23.60 53.04
N LYS A 194 19.48 24.61 52.22
CA LYS A 194 20.75 25.36 52.27
C LYS A 194 20.56 26.87 52.15
N LEU A 195 19.51 27.42 52.74
CA LEU A 195 19.20 28.86 52.63
C LEU A 195 20.36 29.75 53.15
N ASP A 196 21.05 29.33 54.21
CA ASP A 196 22.14 30.10 54.83
C ASP A 196 23.42 30.19 53.97
N ASP A 197 23.67 29.19 53.12
CA ASP A 197 24.82 29.11 52.21
C ASP A 197 24.37 29.18 50.73
N HIS A 198 23.21 29.81 50.48
CA HIS A 198 22.63 29.91 49.14
C HIS A 198 23.50 30.79 48.23
N PRO A 199 24.08 30.26 47.13
CA PRO A 199 25.02 31.01 46.30
C PRO A 199 24.33 32.11 45.48
N ASP A 200 24.93 33.31 45.46
CA ASP A 200 24.47 34.43 44.63
C ASP A 200 24.75 34.17 43.12
N ASN A 201 23.74 34.42 42.27
CA ASN A 201 23.80 34.31 40.81
C ASN A 201 24.03 32.90 40.23
N PHE A 202 23.27 31.91 40.66
CA PHE A 202 23.22 30.62 39.95
C PHE A 202 22.39 30.73 38.65
N ASN A 203 23.00 30.36 37.52
CA ASN A 203 22.26 30.17 36.27
C ASN A 203 21.52 28.82 36.34
N LYS A 204 20.19 28.89 36.28
CA LYS A 204 19.20 27.80 36.38
C LYS A 204 19.03 27.28 37.81
N VAL A 205 18.04 27.88 38.50
CA VAL A 205 17.47 27.42 39.77
C VAL A 205 17.20 25.91 39.69
N GLU A 206 17.65 25.16 40.69
CA GLU A 206 17.49 23.71 40.76
C GLU A 206 16.06 23.25 40.47
N VAL A 207 16.00 22.08 39.85
CA VAL A 207 14.80 21.39 39.39
C VAL A 207 13.78 21.24 40.53
N ALA A 208 12.54 21.68 40.27
CA ALA A 208 11.41 21.38 41.14
C ALA A 208 11.23 19.86 41.30
N SER A 209 11.09 19.39 42.53
CA SER A 209 11.07 17.97 42.89
C SER A 209 9.66 17.39 42.84
N CYS A 210 9.08 17.31 41.64
CA CYS A 210 7.73 16.73 41.44
C CYS A 210 7.63 15.27 41.92
N TYR A 211 8.76 14.55 41.92
CA TYR A 211 8.88 13.13 42.28
C TYR A 211 8.54 12.84 43.75
N VAL A 212 8.60 13.87 44.60
CA VAL A 212 8.34 13.76 46.04
C VAL A 212 6.86 13.48 46.29
N CYS A 213 5.98 14.28 45.69
CA CYS A 213 4.54 14.16 45.89
C CYS A 213 3.88 13.23 44.85
N HIS A 214 4.37 13.22 43.61
CA HIS A 214 3.82 12.42 42.52
C HIS A 214 4.59 11.12 42.32
N LYS A 215 4.82 10.37 43.40
CA LYS A 215 5.69 9.17 43.40
C LYS A 215 5.30 8.15 42.33
N GLU A 216 4.01 7.86 42.17
CA GLU A 216 3.54 6.86 41.19
C GLU A 216 3.86 7.29 39.76
N GLN A 217 3.55 8.53 39.40
CA GLN A 217 3.82 9.12 38.09
C GLN A 217 5.33 9.25 37.83
N ALA A 218 6.08 9.57 38.88
CA ALA A 218 7.54 9.60 38.87
C ALA A 218 8.17 8.22 38.62
N ASP A 219 7.66 7.18 39.27
CA ASP A 219 8.11 5.81 39.06
C ASP A 219 7.81 5.37 37.61
N GLN A 220 6.65 5.73 37.06
CA GLN A 220 6.34 5.52 35.64
C GLN A 220 7.26 6.30 34.70
N HIS A 221 7.52 7.57 35.01
CA HIS A 221 8.42 8.43 34.22
C HIS A 221 9.85 7.89 34.20
N LYS A 222 10.36 7.37 35.31
CA LYS A 222 11.68 6.71 35.37
C LYS A 222 11.79 5.51 34.42
N GLU A 223 10.68 4.80 34.16
CA GLU A 223 10.65 3.69 33.19
C GLU A 223 10.48 4.15 31.73
N SER A 224 10.04 5.40 31.52
CA SER A 224 9.88 5.97 30.19
C SER A 224 11.24 6.19 29.51
N ILE A 225 11.25 6.32 28.19
CA ILE A 225 12.46 6.64 27.43
C ILE A 225 13.04 7.99 27.84
N HIS A 226 12.19 8.95 28.24
CA HIS A 226 12.64 10.25 28.73
C HIS A 226 13.33 10.15 30.09
N GLY A 227 12.75 9.42 31.05
CA GLY A 227 13.34 9.23 32.38
C GLY A 227 14.63 8.38 32.37
N ILE A 228 14.69 7.36 31.50
CA ILE A 228 15.93 6.61 31.26
C ILE A 228 17.00 7.53 30.69
N SER A 229 16.66 8.36 29.70
CA SER A 229 17.61 9.31 29.09
C SER A 229 18.13 10.35 30.10
N LEU A 230 17.26 10.87 30.98
CA LEU A 230 17.68 11.76 32.07
C LEU A 230 18.63 11.04 33.04
N SER A 231 18.36 9.77 33.36
CA SER A 231 19.21 8.96 34.24
C SER A 231 20.58 8.67 33.63
N ASP A 232 20.67 8.61 32.30
CA ASP A 232 21.91 8.49 31.53
C ASP A 232 22.66 9.83 31.38
N GLY A 233 22.16 10.91 31.99
CA GLY A 233 22.76 12.24 31.98
C GLY A 233 22.41 13.11 30.77
N ILE A 234 21.43 12.72 29.96
CA ILE A 234 20.94 13.51 28.83
C ILE A 234 19.92 14.53 29.34
N THR A 235 20.41 15.70 29.75
CA THR A 235 19.61 16.77 30.37
C THR A 235 18.55 17.40 29.45
N GLU A 236 18.64 17.17 28.15
CA GLU A 236 17.69 17.64 27.13
C GLU A 236 16.48 16.71 26.96
N ALA A 237 16.46 15.56 27.63
CA ALA A 237 15.27 14.70 27.67
C ALA A 237 14.15 15.33 28.51
N ALA A 238 12.90 15.06 28.14
CA ALA A 238 11.75 15.73 28.77
C ALA A 238 11.54 15.30 30.23
N ALA A 239 11.54 16.29 31.12
CA ALA A 239 11.13 16.18 32.51
C ALA A 239 9.65 16.60 32.67
N CYS A 240 9.15 16.57 33.91
CA CYS A 240 7.74 16.82 34.20
C CYS A 240 7.26 18.20 33.70
N TRP A 241 8.06 19.25 33.89
CA TRP A 241 7.69 20.63 33.54
C TRP A 241 7.76 20.91 32.04
N ASP A 242 8.50 20.12 31.25
CA ASP A 242 8.55 20.30 29.80
C ASP A 242 7.19 20.00 29.16
N CYS A 243 6.44 19.06 29.77
CA CYS A 243 5.08 18.74 29.35
C CYS A 243 4.02 19.55 30.10
N HIS A 244 4.14 19.69 31.43
CA HIS A 244 3.08 20.28 32.26
C HIS A 244 3.20 21.79 32.46
N GLY A 245 4.35 22.39 32.14
CA GLY A 245 4.72 23.73 32.61
C GLY A 245 5.39 23.70 33.98
N SER A 246 6.01 24.80 34.39
CA SER A 246 6.73 24.90 35.65
C SER A 246 5.83 25.51 36.74
N HIS A 247 5.64 26.82 36.73
CA HIS A 247 4.76 27.51 37.67
C HIS A 247 3.31 27.54 37.18
N GLU A 248 3.07 27.37 35.88
CA GLU A 248 1.76 27.35 35.22
C GLU A 248 1.17 25.95 35.00
N VAL A 249 1.24 25.05 36.00
CA VAL A 249 0.67 23.69 35.87
C VAL A 249 -0.85 23.71 35.94
N LEU A 250 -1.50 23.57 34.79
CA LEU A 250 -2.97 23.57 34.67
C LEU A 250 -3.55 22.16 34.63
N HIS A 251 -4.79 22.01 35.12
CA HIS A 251 -5.53 20.75 35.03
C HIS A 251 -5.70 20.30 33.57
N VAL A 252 -5.62 18.99 33.29
CA VAL A 252 -5.63 18.41 31.92
C VAL A 252 -6.86 18.81 31.08
N ASN A 253 -8.03 18.91 31.71
CA ASN A 253 -9.27 19.35 31.05
C ASN A 253 -9.32 20.86 30.74
N ASN A 254 -8.33 21.64 31.15
CA ASN A 254 -8.27 23.06 30.81
C ASN A 254 -7.71 23.19 29.38
N PRO A 255 -8.42 23.84 28.44
CA PRO A 255 -7.93 24.03 27.07
C PRO A 255 -6.60 24.80 26.97
N ALA A 256 -6.23 25.58 27.99
CA ALA A 256 -4.93 26.25 28.06
C ALA A 256 -3.79 25.36 28.58
N SER A 257 -4.11 24.16 29.09
CA SER A 257 -3.09 23.21 29.56
C SER A 257 -2.26 22.69 28.41
N LYS A 258 -0.94 22.62 28.60
CA LYS A 258 0.01 22.05 27.62
C LYS A 258 -0.27 20.56 27.35
N VAL A 259 -0.89 19.86 28.29
CA VAL A 259 -1.23 18.43 28.15
C VAL A 259 -2.71 18.17 27.88
N SER A 260 -3.49 19.22 27.55
CA SER A 260 -4.86 19.02 27.07
C SER A 260 -4.88 18.23 25.75
N ASN A 261 -6.03 17.63 25.44
CA ASN A 261 -6.19 16.81 24.25
C ASN A 261 -5.80 17.57 22.96
N GLU A 262 -6.18 18.84 22.84
CA GLU A 262 -5.83 19.65 21.67
C GLU A 262 -4.36 20.11 21.64
N ASN A 263 -3.73 20.37 22.79
CA ASN A 263 -2.38 20.93 22.83
C ASN A 263 -1.26 19.87 22.90
N LEU A 264 -1.57 18.62 23.24
CA LEU A 264 -0.54 17.61 23.50
C LEU A 264 0.38 17.37 22.28
N GLY A 265 -0.19 17.39 21.07
CA GLY A 265 0.59 17.24 19.83
C GLY A 265 1.65 18.34 19.68
N HIS A 266 1.28 19.59 19.95
CA HIS A 266 2.22 20.72 19.96
C HIS A 266 3.27 20.58 21.06
N THR A 267 2.87 20.16 22.27
CA THR A 267 3.78 19.97 23.41
C THR A 267 4.86 18.94 23.11
N CYS A 268 4.50 17.80 22.51
CA CYS A 268 5.49 16.83 22.03
C CYS A 268 6.33 17.41 20.87
N GLY A 269 5.71 18.18 19.97
CA GLY A 269 6.32 18.80 18.81
C GLY A 269 7.42 19.82 19.14
N VAL A 270 7.37 20.49 20.30
CA VAL A 270 8.42 21.43 20.76
C VAL A 270 9.83 20.83 20.61
N CYS A 271 9.98 19.55 20.96
CA CYS A 271 11.25 18.82 20.82
C CYS A 271 11.25 17.90 19.59
N HIS A 272 10.16 17.15 19.35
CA HIS A 272 10.14 16.13 18.30
C HIS A 272 10.01 16.68 16.86
N ASP A 273 9.69 17.96 16.71
CA ASP A 273 9.64 18.63 15.41
C ASP A 273 10.85 19.53 15.14
N ASP A 274 11.72 19.73 16.14
CA ASP A 274 13.01 20.41 15.96
C ASP A 274 13.99 19.50 15.19
N ALA A 275 14.35 19.94 13.98
CA ALA A 275 15.30 19.25 13.13
C ALA A 275 16.70 19.12 13.77
N LYS A 276 17.14 20.11 14.56
CA LYS A 276 18.45 20.06 15.24
C LYS A 276 18.46 19.03 16.36
N PHE A 277 17.37 18.99 17.13
CA PHE A 277 17.18 17.98 18.17
C PHE A 277 17.15 16.57 17.56
N ALA A 278 16.36 16.39 16.51
CA ALA A 278 16.24 15.11 15.83
C ALA A 278 17.56 14.63 15.19
N GLU A 279 18.34 15.52 14.58
CA GLU A 279 19.66 15.20 14.03
C GLU A 279 20.65 14.81 15.14
N LYS A 280 20.70 15.59 16.23
CA LYS A 280 21.59 15.33 17.36
C LYS A 280 21.38 13.94 17.97
N PHE A 281 20.13 13.51 18.11
CA PHE A 281 19.76 12.24 18.73
C PHE A 281 19.44 11.12 17.72
N ASN A 282 19.66 11.35 16.42
CA ASN A 282 19.35 10.41 15.34
C ASN A 282 17.92 9.84 15.42
N LEU A 283 16.94 10.71 15.65
CA LEU A 283 15.54 10.30 15.71
C LEU A 283 15.08 9.84 14.33
N ILE A 284 14.57 8.61 14.25
CA ILE A 284 14.10 7.99 12.99
C ILE A 284 12.88 8.74 12.44
N ASN A 285 11.99 9.20 13.32
CA ASN A 285 10.80 9.97 12.96
C ASN A 285 11.00 11.45 13.31
N VAL A 286 11.37 12.24 12.30
CA VAL A 286 11.40 13.71 12.35
C VAL A 286 10.00 14.28 12.19
N ARG A 287 9.70 15.35 12.93
CA ARG A 287 8.44 16.11 12.81
C ARG A 287 7.20 15.28 13.15
N SER A 288 7.29 14.49 14.22
CA SER A 288 6.23 13.56 14.60
C SER A 288 4.93 14.27 15.02
N GLY A 289 5.02 15.45 15.66
CA GLY A 289 3.86 16.27 16.04
C GLY A 289 3.14 16.80 14.81
N LEU A 290 3.86 17.54 13.96
CA LEU A 290 3.33 17.99 12.65
C LEU A 290 2.75 16.85 11.80
N ARG A 291 3.40 15.69 11.77
CA ARG A 291 2.90 14.53 11.01
C ARG A 291 1.63 13.92 11.59
N PHE A 292 1.43 14.01 12.91
CA PHE A 292 0.18 13.60 13.53
C PHE A 292 -0.95 14.57 13.16
N GLU A 293 -0.69 15.85 12.96
CA GLU A 293 -1.70 16.81 12.47
C GLU A 293 -2.19 16.47 11.04
N ASP A 294 -1.37 15.79 10.24
CA ASP A 294 -1.75 15.27 8.92
C ASP A 294 -2.41 13.87 8.99
N SER A 295 -2.73 13.39 10.19
CA SER A 295 -3.32 12.07 10.38
C SER A 295 -4.85 12.06 10.22
N PHE A 296 -5.42 10.87 10.04
CA PHE A 296 -6.87 10.71 9.90
C PHE A 296 -7.57 10.98 11.24
N HIS A 297 -7.03 10.48 12.36
CA HIS A 297 -7.61 10.71 13.67
C HIS A 297 -7.59 12.19 14.05
N TYR A 298 -6.48 12.90 13.80
CA TYR A 298 -6.42 14.34 14.05
C TYR A 298 -7.40 15.12 13.16
N THR A 299 -7.47 14.79 11.86
CA THR A 299 -8.39 15.48 10.93
C THR A 299 -9.84 15.37 11.40
N LEU A 300 -10.25 14.20 11.89
CA LEU A 300 -11.60 14.02 12.43
C LEU A 300 -11.82 14.73 13.77
N MET A 301 -10.83 14.72 14.67
CA MET A 301 -10.85 15.46 15.93
C MET A 301 -10.97 16.98 15.68
N ALA A 302 -10.18 17.52 14.76
CA ALA A 302 -10.20 18.93 14.37
C ALA A 302 -11.53 19.39 13.74
N GLN A 303 -12.31 18.45 13.18
CA GLN A 303 -13.67 18.69 12.69
C GLN A 303 -14.73 18.71 13.81
N GLY A 304 -14.31 18.57 15.08
CA GLY A 304 -15.21 18.53 16.23
C GLY A 304 -16.00 17.22 16.34
N LYS A 305 -15.54 16.14 15.71
CA LYS A 305 -16.08 14.80 15.97
C LYS A 305 -15.58 14.35 17.35
N ASP A 306 -16.43 13.62 18.07
CA ASP A 306 -16.15 13.09 19.39
C ASP A 306 -15.12 11.95 19.32
N ILE A 307 -13.86 12.32 19.11
CA ILE A 307 -12.70 11.43 19.00
C ILE A 307 -11.63 11.95 19.95
N ASP A 308 -11.50 11.29 21.09
CA ASP A 308 -10.51 11.58 22.13
C ASP A 308 -9.22 10.78 21.86
N MET A 309 -8.51 11.12 20.78
CA MET A 309 -7.31 10.42 20.33
C MET A 309 -6.15 11.40 20.20
N ASN A 310 -5.10 11.19 20.99
CA ASN A 310 -3.88 11.99 20.95
C ASN A 310 -2.64 11.10 21.09
N CYS A 311 -1.45 11.72 21.17
CA CYS A 311 -0.18 11.01 21.28
C CYS A 311 -0.15 10.04 22.48
N SER A 312 -0.78 10.39 23.60
CA SER A 312 -0.76 9.57 24.82
C SER A 312 -1.61 8.31 24.73
N THR A 313 -2.64 8.30 23.88
CA THR A 313 -3.46 7.12 23.64
C THR A 313 -2.61 5.98 23.09
N CYS A 314 -1.71 6.30 22.16
CA CYS A 314 -0.79 5.33 21.55
C CYS A 314 0.50 5.13 22.35
N HIS A 315 1.12 6.21 22.85
CA HIS A 315 2.46 6.15 23.44
C HIS A 315 2.49 5.93 24.95
N GLY A 316 1.37 6.15 25.66
CA GLY A 316 1.35 6.26 27.11
C GLY A 316 1.48 7.71 27.58
N VAL A 317 1.35 7.94 28.89
CA VAL A 317 1.30 9.30 29.47
C VAL A 317 2.61 9.60 30.18
N HIS A 318 2.85 8.96 31.32
CA HIS A 318 4.09 9.06 32.06
C HIS A 318 5.01 7.86 31.80
N ASP A 319 4.51 6.80 31.17
CA ASP A 319 5.21 5.55 30.86
C ASP A 319 5.59 5.44 29.37
N ILE A 320 5.96 6.56 28.74
CA ILE A 320 6.27 6.62 27.30
C ILE A 320 7.47 5.74 26.97
N LYS A 321 7.20 4.57 26.39
CA LYS A 321 8.21 3.53 26.09
C LYS A 321 8.46 3.42 24.60
N ASN A 322 9.72 3.23 24.21
CA ASN A 322 10.10 2.98 22.81
C ASN A 322 9.57 1.61 22.31
N ARG A 323 9.60 1.36 20.99
CA ARG A 323 9.03 0.15 20.35
C ARG A 323 9.60 -1.18 20.86
N ILE A 324 10.81 -1.18 21.41
CA ILE A 324 11.52 -2.39 21.86
C ILE A 324 11.46 -2.59 23.38
N GLN A 325 11.03 -1.59 24.14
CA GLN A 325 10.91 -1.68 25.60
C GLN A 325 9.74 -2.62 26.00
N PRO A 326 9.94 -3.50 27.01
CA PRO A 326 8.87 -4.33 27.55
C PRO A 326 7.68 -3.49 28.03
N GLY A 327 6.47 -3.92 27.68
CA GLY A 327 5.23 -3.22 28.03
C GLY A 327 4.94 -1.97 27.18
N SER A 328 5.75 -1.67 26.15
CA SER A 328 5.44 -0.57 25.23
C SER A 328 4.15 -0.84 24.45
N LYS A 329 3.23 0.13 24.48
CA LYS A 329 1.95 0.11 23.74
C LYS A 329 2.15 0.09 22.22
N ILE A 330 3.21 0.74 21.73
CA ILE A 330 3.57 0.79 20.31
C ILE A 330 4.49 -0.36 19.86
N SER A 331 4.73 -1.35 20.72
CA SER A 331 5.50 -2.53 20.34
C SER A 331 4.76 -3.36 19.30
N THR A 332 5.49 -4.16 18.52
CA THR A 332 4.91 -5.01 17.47
C THR A 332 3.82 -5.96 17.99
N PHE A 333 3.89 -6.36 19.26
CA PHE A 333 2.94 -7.31 19.85
C PHE A 333 1.75 -6.62 20.52
N ASN A 334 1.93 -5.42 21.07
CA ASN A 334 0.89 -4.73 21.84
C ASN A 334 0.12 -3.69 21.01
N LEU A 335 0.64 -3.29 19.84
CA LEU A 335 0.00 -2.26 19.02
C LEU A 335 -1.44 -2.65 18.64
N ASN A 336 -1.69 -3.93 18.35
CA ASN A 336 -3.03 -4.41 18.04
C ASN A 336 -4.01 -4.16 19.19
N GLU A 337 -3.59 -4.36 20.43
CA GLU A 337 -4.41 -4.14 21.64
C GLU A 337 -4.70 -2.66 21.83
N THR A 338 -3.79 -1.79 21.41
CA THR A 338 -4.01 -0.33 21.38
C THR A 338 -5.10 0.02 20.37
N CYS A 339 -5.02 -0.52 19.14
CA CYS A 339 -6.04 -0.30 18.12
C CYS A 339 -7.40 -0.94 18.49
N GLU A 340 -7.39 -2.08 19.18
CA GLU A 340 -8.57 -2.87 19.57
C GLU A 340 -9.53 -2.10 20.48
N GLN A 341 -9.02 -1.10 21.22
CA GLN A 341 -9.82 -0.23 22.09
C GLN A 341 -10.95 0.48 21.32
N CYS A 342 -10.76 0.75 20.03
CA CYS A 342 -11.75 1.38 19.16
C CYS A 342 -12.09 0.55 17.91
N HIS A 343 -11.16 -0.26 17.41
CA HIS A 343 -11.28 -1.05 16.18
C HIS A 343 -11.39 -2.56 16.45
N ALA A 344 -12.20 -2.95 17.44
CA ALA A 344 -12.29 -4.33 17.91
C ALA A 344 -12.56 -5.35 16.79
N ASP A 345 -13.55 -5.10 15.92
CA ASP A 345 -13.91 -6.01 14.83
C ASP A 345 -12.79 -6.15 13.80
N VAL A 346 -12.15 -5.04 13.43
CA VAL A 346 -11.05 -5.03 12.45
C VAL A 346 -9.82 -5.75 13.00
N VAL A 347 -9.50 -5.53 14.28
CA VAL A 347 -8.39 -6.23 14.94
C VAL A 347 -8.70 -7.72 15.09
N HIS A 348 -9.95 -8.08 15.33
CA HIS A 348 -10.38 -9.48 15.35
C HIS A 348 -10.12 -10.17 14.00
N ASP A 349 -10.50 -9.53 12.89
CA ASP A 349 -10.21 -10.03 11.54
C ASP A 349 -8.70 -10.08 11.26
N TYR A 350 -7.96 -9.02 11.61
CA TYR A 350 -6.51 -8.97 11.44
C TYR A 350 -5.77 -10.08 12.19
N LYS A 351 -6.24 -10.46 13.37
CA LYS A 351 -5.68 -11.57 14.15
C LYS A 351 -5.82 -12.93 13.44
N ASN A 352 -6.71 -13.06 12.46
CA ASN A 352 -6.82 -14.27 11.63
C ASN A 352 -5.87 -14.26 10.43
N SER A 353 -5.33 -13.09 10.06
CA SER A 353 -4.46 -12.95 8.88
C SER A 353 -3.13 -13.69 8.99
N ILE A 354 -2.57 -14.03 7.83
CA ILE A 354 -1.21 -14.59 7.76
C ILE A 354 -0.15 -13.62 8.29
N HIS A 355 -0.39 -12.30 8.17
CA HIS A 355 0.54 -11.28 8.67
C HIS A 355 0.61 -11.31 10.19
N TRP A 356 -0.53 -11.35 10.89
CA TRP A 356 -0.51 -11.48 12.35
C TRP A 356 0.03 -12.84 12.81
N ILE A 357 -0.39 -13.94 12.16
CA ILE A 357 0.14 -15.28 12.46
C ILE A 357 1.68 -15.30 12.31
N GLY A 358 2.21 -14.60 11.30
CA GLY A 358 3.64 -14.42 11.11
C GLY A 358 4.28 -13.59 12.23
N ALA A 359 3.71 -12.44 12.55
CA ALA A 359 4.19 -11.54 13.60
C ALA A 359 4.22 -12.26 14.97
N GLN A 360 3.15 -12.99 15.32
CA GLN A 360 3.03 -13.78 16.55
C GLN A 360 4.10 -14.89 16.64
N LYS A 361 4.53 -15.45 15.50
CA LYS A 361 5.64 -16.41 15.42
C LYS A 361 7.03 -15.75 15.51
N GLY A 362 7.10 -14.44 15.71
CA GLY A 362 8.34 -13.68 15.84
C GLY A 362 8.96 -13.22 14.52
N LEU A 363 8.25 -13.33 13.39
CA LEU A 363 8.70 -12.76 12.11
C LEU A 363 8.56 -11.24 12.16
N ARG A 364 9.66 -10.55 12.51
CA ARG A 364 9.68 -9.08 12.63
C ARG A 364 9.34 -8.30 11.35
N VAL A 365 9.44 -8.96 10.20
CA VAL A 365 9.10 -8.39 8.89
C VAL A 365 7.64 -8.59 8.50
N ALA A 366 6.87 -9.33 9.29
CA ALA A 366 5.45 -9.45 9.06
C ALA A 366 4.77 -8.11 9.43
N PRO A 367 4.01 -7.51 8.51
CA PRO A 367 3.48 -6.16 8.72
C PRO A 367 2.37 -6.17 9.78
N ILE A 368 2.42 -5.19 10.68
CA ILE A 368 1.37 -4.88 11.67
C ILE A 368 0.52 -3.69 11.24
N CYS A 369 -0.49 -3.33 12.04
CA CYS A 369 -1.39 -2.21 11.74
C CYS A 369 -0.62 -0.94 11.32
N SER A 370 0.44 -0.55 12.02
CA SER A 370 1.23 0.66 11.71
C SER A 370 1.99 0.62 10.39
N ASP A 371 2.32 -0.59 9.90
CA ASP A 371 3.09 -0.76 8.66
C ASP A 371 2.19 -0.55 7.43
N CYS A 372 0.88 -0.79 7.58
CA CYS A 372 -0.13 -0.50 6.54
C CYS A 372 -0.84 0.84 6.79
N HIS A 373 -1.10 1.19 8.05
CA HIS A 373 -1.80 2.41 8.48
C HIS A 373 -0.87 3.24 9.35
N SER A 374 -0.24 4.26 8.78
CA SER A 374 0.65 5.15 9.53
C SER A 374 -0.07 6.43 9.93
N GLU A 375 -0.22 6.65 11.25
CA GLU A 375 -0.77 7.89 11.82
C GLU A 375 0.21 9.08 11.77
N HIS A 376 1.41 8.85 11.23
CA HIS A 376 2.41 9.89 10.99
C HIS A 376 2.70 10.06 9.49
N SER A 377 1.75 9.71 8.62
CA SER A 377 1.88 9.80 7.16
C SER A 377 0.90 10.82 6.58
N PRO A 378 1.36 11.69 5.65
CA PRO A 378 0.50 12.67 5.00
C PRO A 378 -0.59 12.03 4.12
N ARG A 379 -0.42 10.75 3.74
CA ARG A 379 -1.40 10.03 2.90
C ARG A 379 -2.75 9.88 3.58
N ALA A 380 -2.77 9.84 4.92
CA ALA A 380 -3.99 9.72 5.71
C ALA A 380 -4.92 10.94 5.51
N LYS A 381 -4.34 12.14 5.40
CA LYS A 381 -5.07 13.38 5.09
C LYS A 381 -5.67 13.38 3.68
N GLU A 382 -4.91 12.98 2.66
CA GLU A 382 -5.42 12.90 1.28
C GLU A 382 -6.61 11.94 1.17
N LEU A 383 -6.58 10.83 1.93
CA LEU A 383 -7.69 9.89 2.05
C LEU A 383 -8.88 10.51 2.80
N ALA A 384 -8.63 11.24 3.89
CA ALA A 384 -9.66 11.94 4.66
C ALA A 384 -10.37 13.04 3.85
N GLU A 385 -9.62 13.77 3.04
CA GLU A 385 -10.09 14.84 2.16
C GLU A 385 -10.73 14.30 0.86
N GLY A 386 -10.54 13.01 0.55
CA GLY A 386 -11.08 12.36 -0.64
C GLY A 386 -10.34 12.69 -1.93
N THR A 387 -9.13 13.23 -1.84
CA THR A 387 -8.28 13.55 -3.01
C THR A 387 -7.52 12.33 -3.52
N TYR A 388 -7.47 11.25 -2.74
CA TYR A 388 -6.80 10.00 -3.09
C TYR A 388 -7.71 8.78 -2.93
N SER A 389 -7.56 7.79 -3.81
CA SER A 389 -8.37 6.56 -3.74
C SER A 389 -7.86 5.61 -2.68
N VAL A 390 -8.77 5.13 -1.81
CA VAL A 390 -8.49 4.09 -0.81
C VAL A 390 -7.94 2.82 -1.46
N LYS A 391 -8.50 2.42 -2.61
CA LYS A 391 -8.06 1.22 -3.32
C LYS A 391 -6.64 1.36 -3.87
N GLN A 392 -6.28 2.53 -4.39
CA GLN A 392 -4.91 2.80 -4.86
C GLN A 392 -3.91 2.79 -3.71
N PHE A 393 -4.27 3.37 -2.57
CA PHE A 393 -3.42 3.34 -1.38
C PHE A 393 -3.15 1.90 -0.91
N GLN A 394 -4.19 1.08 -0.86
CA GLN A 394 -4.06 -0.33 -0.47
C GLN A 394 -3.18 -1.13 -1.44
N GLU A 395 -3.33 -0.87 -2.75
CA GLU A 395 -2.51 -1.50 -3.78
C GLU A 395 -1.02 -1.18 -3.63
N GLU A 396 -0.70 0.09 -3.42
CA GLU A 396 0.68 0.56 -3.24
C GLU A 396 1.34 -0.08 -2.01
N ILE A 397 0.61 -0.19 -0.90
CA ILE A 397 1.12 -0.83 0.32
C ILE A 397 1.48 -2.29 0.04
N CYS A 398 0.56 -3.06 -0.55
CA CYS A 398 0.81 -4.46 -0.86
C CYS A 398 2.03 -4.63 -1.78
N ILE A 399 2.09 -3.85 -2.86
CA ILE A 399 3.20 -3.90 -3.81
C ILE A 399 4.55 -3.54 -3.17
N SER A 400 4.59 -2.54 -2.28
CA SER A 400 5.83 -2.05 -1.67
C SER A 400 6.62 -3.15 -0.97
N CYS A 401 5.94 -4.13 -0.38
CA CYS A 401 6.55 -5.30 0.24
C CYS A 401 6.59 -6.52 -0.69
N HIS A 402 5.51 -6.80 -1.43
CA HIS A 402 5.42 -8.02 -2.26
C HIS A 402 6.22 -7.95 -3.56
N GLN A 403 6.71 -6.77 -3.96
CA GLN A 403 7.66 -6.62 -5.07
C GLN A 403 9.12 -6.53 -4.63
N ASP A 404 9.41 -6.44 -3.33
CA ASP A 404 10.77 -6.38 -2.83
C ASP A 404 11.44 -7.77 -2.96
N PRO A 405 12.45 -7.92 -3.84
CA PRO A 405 13.11 -9.21 -4.07
C PRO A 405 13.88 -9.70 -2.86
N ILE A 406 14.38 -8.81 -1.99
CA ILE A 406 15.12 -9.16 -0.78
C ILE A 406 14.14 -9.74 0.26
N LEU A 407 13.00 -9.07 0.47
CA LEU A 407 12.00 -9.50 1.43
C LEU A 407 11.35 -10.82 1.01
N THR A 408 10.88 -10.90 -0.24
CA THR A 408 10.24 -12.11 -0.79
C THR A 408 11.21 -13.30 -0.81
N SER A 409 12.47 -13.10 -1.21
CA SER A 409 13.50 -14.15 -1.15
C SER A 409 13.77 -14.64 0.27
N ARG A 410 13.82 -13.74 1.26
CA ARG A 410 14.06 -14.11 2.66
C ARG A 410 12.91 -14.96 3.23
N LEU A 411 11.69 -14.73 2.76
CA LEU A 411 10.49 -15.46 3.18
C LEU A 411 10.19 -16.70 2.32
N GLY A 412 11.01 -16.98 1.29
CA GLY A 412 10.78 -18.10 0.37
C GLY A 412 9.52 -17.93 -0.49
N LEU A 413 9.09 -16.69 -0.71
CA LEU A 413 7.94 -16.34 -1.55
C LEU A 413 8.38 -16.14 -3.01
N SER A 414 7.45 -16.30 -3.95
CA SER A 414 7.72 -16.05 -5.36
C SER A 414 7.98 -14.56 -5.60
N GLN A 415 9.04 -14.24 -6.33
CA GLN A 415 9.37 -12.85 -6.68
C GLN A 415 8.54 -12.32 -7.86
N THR A 416 7.79 -13.19 -8.56
CA THR A 416 7.14 -12.84 -9.83
C THR A 416 5.64 -12.68 -9.72
N GLU A 417 5.01 -13.06 -8.60
CA GLU A 417 3.54 -13.05 -8.44
C GLU A 417 2.97 -11.64 -8.58
N ALA A 418 3.53 -10.66 -7.87
CA ALA A 418 3.08 -9.27 -7.95
C ALA A 418 3.31 -8.67 -9.34
N TYR A 419 4.42 -8.99 -10.02
CA TYR A 419 4.66 -8.55 -11.40
C TYR A 419 3.67 -9.20 -12.39
N SER A 420 3.40 -10.48 -12.23
CA SER A 420 2.48 -11.22 -13.08
C SER A 420 1.03 -10.73 -12.92
N TYR A 421 0.63 -10.35 -11.70
CA TYR A 421 -0.62 -9.62 -11.50
C TYR A 421 -0.60 -8.28 -12.23
N GLN A 422 0.46 -7.48 -12.08
CA GLN A 422 0.55 -6.18 -12.73
C GLN A 422 0.52 -6.25 -14.27
N ASP A 423 0.95 -7.37 -14.85
CA ASP A 423 0.90 -7.63 -16.30
C ASP A 423 -0.41 -8.28 -16.76
N SER A 424 -1.31 -8.60 -15.83
CA SER A 424 -2.66 -9.07 -16.12
C SER A 424 -3.61 -7.94 -16.55
N TYR A 425 -4.78 -8.31 -17.08
CA TYR A 425 -5.82 -7.34 -17.42
C TYR A 425 -6.21 -6.47 -16.21
N HIS A 426 -6.44 -7.08 -15.03
CA HIS A 426 -6.78 -6.33 -13.82
C HIS A 426 -5.63 -5.43 -13.35
N GLY A 427 -4.40 -5.94 -13.30
CA GLY A 427 -3.25 -5.14 -12.87
C GLY A 427 -2.95 -3.97 -13.81
N LEU A 428 -3.12 -4.15 -15.12
CA LEU A 428 -3.00 -3.07 -16.10
C LEU A 428 -4.09 -2.01 -15.93
N ALA A 429 -5.33 -2.41 -15.61
CA ALA A 429 -6.42 -1.49 -15.33
C ALA A 429 -6.22 -0.73 -14.01
N VAL A 430 -5.75 -1.42 -12.96
CA VAL A 430 -5.38 -0.83 -11.67
C VAL A 430 -4.27 0.21 -11.81
N LYS A 431 -3.20 -0.09 -12.57
CA LYS A 431 -2.12 0.88 -12.88
C LYS A 431 -2.64 2.15 -13.55
N ARG A 432 -3.79 2.09 -14.23
CA ARG A 432 -4.43 3.22 -14.93
C ARG A 432 -5.47 3.93 -14.07
N ASN A 433 -5.55 3.61 -12.78
CA ASN A 433 -6.50 4.20 -11.83
C ASN A 433 -7.98 3.94 -12.17
N ASP A 434 -8.30 2.80 -12.82
CA ASP A 434 -9.69 2.40 -13.05
C ASP A 434 -10.35 1.94 -11.73
N PRO A 435 -11.36 2.66 -11.21
CA PRO A 435 -12.02 2.31 -9.95
C PRO A 435 -12.83 1.01 -10.02
N ASN A 436 -13.18 0.56 -11.24
CA ASN A 436 -13.96 -0.67 -11.47
C ASN A 436 -13.07 -1.91 -11.62
N ALA A 437 -11.75 -1.73 -11.70
CA ALA A 437 -10.81 -2.85 -11.76
C ALA A 437 -10.80 -3.62 -10.44
N ALA A 438 -10.45 -4.91 -10.51
CA ALA A 438 -10.22 -5.73 -9.32
C ALA A 438 -8.80 -5.49 -8.79
N TYR A 439 -8.71 -4.83 -7.63
CA TYR A 439 -7.47 -4.59 -6.88
C TYR A 439 -7.05 -5.83 -6.08
N CYS A 440 -5.81 -5.86 -5.57
CA CYS A 440 -5.34 -6.97 -4.72
C CYS A 440 -6.34 -7.30 -3.61
N ILE A 441 -6.91 -6.27 -2.98
CA ILE A 441 -7.84 -6.39 -1.86
C ILE A 441 -9.22 -6.94 -2.22
N ASP A 442 -9.68 -6.76 -3.47
CA ASP A 442 -10.97 -7.26 -3.93
C ASP A 442 -10.95 -8.80 -4.04
N CYS A 443 -9.76 -9.36 -4.29
CA CYS A 443 -9.51 -10.79 -4.31
C CYS A 443 -9.03 -11.34 -2.97
N HIS A 444 -8.05 -10.72 -2.30
CA HIS A 444 -7.34 -11.27 -1.14
C HIS A 444 -7.87 -10.85 0.23
N ASN A 445 -8.85 -9.93 0.28
CA ASN A 445 -9.23 -9.17 1.48
C ASN A 445 -8.09 -8.26 1.99
N VAL A 446 -8.38 -7.44 3.01
CA VAL A 446 -7.41 -6.50 3.61
C VAL A 446 -6.94 -7.00 4.97
N HIS A 447 -7.87 -7.14 5.92
CA HIS A 447 -7.57 -7.49 7.30
C HIS A 447 -7.63 -9.00 7.54
N ASP A 448 -8.49 -9.75 6.85
CA ASP A 448 -8.51 -11.23 6.91
C ASP A 448 -7.78 -11.87 5.70
N ILE A 449 -6.52 -11.45 5.48
CA ILE A 449 -5.72 -11.94 4.36
C ILE A 449 -5.10 -13.30 4.68
N LEU A 450 -5.45 -14.31 3.88
CA LEU A 450 -5.07 -15.70 4.10
C LEU A 450 -4.37 -16.31 2.88
N PRO A 451 -3.43 -17.26 3.06
CA PRO A 451 -2.74 -17.92 1.94
C PRO A 451 -3.73 -18.70 1.08
N GLN A 452 -3.47 -18.83 -0.22
CA GLN A 452 -4.31 -19.57 -1.18
C GLN A 452 -4.65 -21.00 -0.72
N LYS A 453 -3.70 -21.68 -0.06
CA LYS A 453 -3.89 -23.06 0.44
C LYS A 453 -4.83 -23.15 1.64
N HIS A 454 -5.16 -22.02 2.28
CA HIS A 454 -6.02 -22.01 3.44
C HIS A 454 -7.49 -22.10 3.01
N PRO A 455 -8.30 -23.06 3.51
CA PRO A 455 -9.67 -23.27 3.04
C PRO A 455 -10.56 -22.02 3.18
N ALA A 456 -10.34 -21.23 4.23
CA ALA A 456 -11.12 -20.03 4.47
C ALA A 456 -10.75 -18.86 3.53
N SER A 457 -9.59 -18.89 2.87
CA SER A 457 -9.11 -17.82 1.98
C SER A 457 -10.09 -17.58 0.83
N SER A 458 -10.34 -16.31 0.51
CA SER A 458 -11.17 -15.89 -0.63
C SER A 458 -10.61 -16.36 -1.97
N VAL A 459 -9.30 -16.62 -2.05
CA VAL A 459 -8.61 -17.12 -3.25
C VAL A 459 -8.31 -18.62 -3.17
N SER A 460 -8.92 -19.35 -2.22
CA SER A 460 -8.77 -20.81 -2.15
C SER A 460 -9.44 -21.50 -3.34
N GLU A 461 -9.03 -22.74 -3.65
CA GLU A 461 -9.58 -23.50 -4.79
C GLU A 461 -11.11 -23.63 -4.72
N GLU A 462 -11.67 -23.70 -3.51
CA GLU A 462 -13.12 -23.85 -3.28
C GLU A 462 -13.89 -22.51 -3.35
N LYS A 463 -13.25 -21.39 -3.00
CA LYS A 463 -13.91 -20.08 -2.88
C LYS A 463 -13.61 -19.10 -4.00
N VAL A 464 -12.56 -19.32 -4.79
CA VAL A 464 -12.13 -18.40 -5.85
C VAL A 464 -13.26 -18.10 -6.86
N LEU A 465 -14.11 -19.09 -7.16
CA LEU A 465 -15.28 -18.89 -8.01
C LEU A 465 -16.24 -17.85 -7.45
N GLN A 466 -16.57 -17.94 -6.15
CA GLN A 466 -17.45 -16.99 -5.49
C GLN A 466 -16.81 -15.60 -5.45
N THR A 467 -15.50 -15.52 -5.28
CA THR A 467 -14.75 -14.26 -5.33
C THR A 467 -14.82 -13.62 -6.71
N CYS A 468 -14.63 -14.38 -7.79
CA CYS A 468 -14.82 -13.89 -9.16
C CYS A 468 -16.27 -13.45 -9.40
N GLN A 469 -17.26 -14.17 -8.86
CA GLN A 469 -18.68 -13.88 -9.02
C GLN A 469 -19.15 -12.58 -8.37
N LYS A 470 -18.38 -11.99 -7.46
CA LYS A 470 -18.65 -10.64 -6.92
C LYS A 470 -18.70 -9.58 -8.03
N CYS A 471 -17.85 -9.73 -9.05
CA CYS A 471 -17.76 -8.80 -10.19
C CYS A 471 -18.20 -9.43 -11.52
N HIS A 472 -18.13 -10.76 -11.64
CA HIS A 472 -18.53 -11.53 -12.83
C HIS A 472 -19.66 -12.54 -12.47
N PRO A 473 -20.93 -12.12 -12.38
CA PRO A 473 -22.02 -12.97 -11.89
C PRO A 473 -22.16 -14.32 -12.64
N ASP A 474 -21.88 -14.33 -13.94
CA ASP A 474 -21.95 -15.52 -14.81
C ASP A 474 -20.63 -16.33 -14.86
N ALA A 475 -19.67 -16.04 -13.99
CA ALA A 475 -18.40 -16.76 -13.93
C ALA A 475 -18.62 -18.24 -13.59
N LYS A 476 -17.91 -19.10 -14.33
CA LYS A 476 -17.92 -20.56 -14.20
C LYS A 476 -16.60 -21.08 -13.62
N PRO A 477 -16.53 -22.33 -13.12
CA PRO A 477 -15.31 -22.88 -12.54
C PRO A 477 -14.08 -22.79 -13.45
N VAL A 478 -14.23 -23.07 -14.76
CA VAL A 478 -13.13 -22.98 -15.73
C VAL A 478 -12.58 -21.55 -15.84
N PHE A 479 -13.46 -20.55 -15.88
CA PHE A 479 -13.08 -19.14 -15.89
C PHE A 479 -12.30 -18.78 -14.62
N ALA A 480 -12.81 -19.13 -13.44
CA ALA A 480 -12.13 -18.83 -12.18
C ALA A 480 -10.75 -19.53 -12.07
N LYS A 481 -10.64 -20.77 -12.58
CA LYS A 481 -9.36 -21.51 -12.62
C LYS A 481 -8.38 -20.99 -13.66
N SER A 482 -8.87 -20.32 -14.71
CA SER A 482 -8.01 -19.77 -15.77
C SER A 482 -7.14 -18.61 -15.29
N TYR A 483 -7.54 -17.99 -14.18
CA TYR A 483 -6.88 -16.84 -13.60
C TYR A 483 -5.98 -17.27 -12.42
N SER A 484 -4.67 -17.16 -12.59
CA SER A 484 -3.72 -17.21 -11.48
C SER A 484 -2.58 -16.23 -11.71
N HIS A 485 -2.01 -15.69 -10.63
CA HIS A 485 -0.90 -14.73 -10.70
C HIS A 485 0.44 -15.37 -11.10
N ILE A 486 0.41 -16.59 -11.61
CA ILE A 486 1.59 -17.38 -11.92
C ILE A 486 1.23 -18.18 -13.16
N SER A 487 2.19 -18.43 -14.04
CA SER A 487 2.09 -19.44 -15.10
C SER A 487 2.06 -20.85 -14.49
N GLN A 488 1.16 -21.11 -13.54
CA GLN A 488 1.24 -22.26 -12.64
C GLN A 488 0.78 -23.59 -13.25
N ASN A 489 0.90 -23.71 -14.56
CA ASN A 489 0.94 -25.02 -15.18
C ASN A 489 2.21 -25.09 -16.01
N LYS A 490 3.18 -25.93 -15.60
CA LYS A 490 4.42 -26.17 -16.36
C LYS A 490 4.11 -26.53 -17.82
N GLU A 491 2.99 -27.20 -18.05
CA GLU A 491 2.49 -27.52 -19.40
C GLU A 491 2.04 -26.26 -20.16
N ALA A 492 1.30 -25.35 -19.52
CA ALA A 492 0.88 -24.09 -20.14
C ALA A 492 2.07 -23.16 -20.40
N GLN A 493 3.03 -23.08 -19.48
CA GLN A 493 4.25 -22.28 -19.66
C GLN A 493 5.13 -22.86 -20.77
N GLN A 494 5.28 -24.19 -20.86
CA GLN A 494 5.98 -24.83 -21.98
C GLN A 494 5.32 -24.55 -23.33
N VAL A 495 3.98 -24.57 -23.37
CA VAL A 495 3.23 -24.23 -24.59
C VAL A 495 3.36 -22.74 -24.90
N GLU A 496 3.28 -21.86 -23.91
CA GLU A 496 3.45 -20.41 -24.08
C GLU A 496 4.86 -20.05 -24.57
N ASP A 497 5.89 -20.64 -23.97
CA ASP A 497 7.29 -20.45 -24.37
C ASP A 497 7.53 -21.01 -25.78
N LEU A 498 6.96 -22.17 -26.10
CA LEU A 498 7.04 -22.77 -27.44
C LEU A 498 6.34 -21.90 -28.48
N VAL A 499 5.12 -21.45 -28.20
CA VAL A 499 4.35 -20.58 -29.10
C VAL A 499 5.07 -19.25 -29.28
N SER A 500 5.53 -18.62 -28.20
CA SER A 500 6.28 -17.36 -28.27
C SER A 500 7.58 -17.52 -29.06
N THR A 501 8.30 -18.63 -28.88
CA THR A 501 9.52 -18.95 -29.64
C THR A 501 9.21 -19.17 -31.12
N ILE A 502 8.14 -19.91 -31.44
CA ILE A 502 7.70 -20.14 -32.81
C ILE A 502 7.35 -18.79 -33.47
N TYR A 503 6.53 -17.96 -32.83
CA TYR A 503 6.13 -16.66 -33.37
C TYR A 503 7.32 -15.71 -33.50
N PHE A 504 8.26 -15.71 -32.55
CA PHE A 504 9.47 -14.90 -32.65
C PHE A 504 10.29 -15.26 -33.89
N TRP A 505 10.60 -16.55 -34.08
CA TRP A 505 11.35 -17.00 -35.26
C TRP A 505 10.54 -16.85 -36.55
N LEU A 506 9.22 -17.05 -36.50
CA LEU A 506 8.30 -16.81 -37.61
C LEU A 506 8.35 -15.35 -38.06
N ILE A 507 8.29 -14.39 -37.12
CA ILE A 507 8.40 -12.95 -37.41
C ILE A 507 9.77 -12.64 -38.00
N VAL A 508 10.87 -13.14 -37.40
CA VAL A 508 12.22 -12.90 -37.91
C VAL A 508 12.41 -13.44 -39.33
N VAL A 509 11.94 -14.67 -39.59
CA VAL A 509 12.08 -15.33 -40.90
C VAL A 509 11.18 -14.68 -41.95
N ILE A 510 9.89 -14.48 -41.63
CA ILE A 510 8.93 -13.89 -42.54
C ILE A 510 9.30 -12.42 -42.79
N ILE A 511 9.28 -11.57 -41.77
CA ILE A 511 9.51 -10.13 -41.95
C ILE A 511 10.94 -9.85 -42.43
N GLY A 512 11.95 -10.56 -41.90
CA GLY A 512 13.34 -10.41 -42.36
C GLY A 512 13.52 -10.86 -43.82
N GLY A 513 12.92 -11.97 -44.22
CA GLY A 513 12.90 -12.42 -45.61
C GLY A 513 12.17 -11.46 -46.54
N MET A 514 11.06 -10.89 -46.07
CA MET A 514 10.26 -9.88 -46.77
C MET A 514 11.04 -8.59 -47.01
N ILE A 515 11.73 -8.06 -45.98
CA ILE A 515 12.59 -6.85 -46.11
C ILE A 515 13.67 -7.09 -47.15
N LEU A 516 14.37 -8.23 -47.09
CA LEU A 516 15.42 -8.56 -48.04
C LEU A 516 14.87 -8.68 -49.48
N HIS A 517 13.75 -9.38 -49.65
CA HIS A 517 13.06 -9.52 -50.93
C HIS A 517 12.68 -8.16 -51.52
N ASN A 518 12.07 -7.29 -50.70
CA ASN A 518 11.59 -5.98 -51.08
C ASN A 518 12.75 -5.02 -51.42
N LEU A 519 13.84 -5.05 -50.65
CA LEU A 519 15.04 -4.26 -50.93
C LEU A 519 15.69 -4.64 -52.28
N LEU A 520 15.73 -5.94 -52.61
CA LEU A 520 16.25 -6.42 -53.89
C LEU A 520 15.38 -5.94 -55.08
N ILE A 521 14.05 -5.97 -54.93
CA ILE A 521 13.11 -5.45 -55.92
C ILE A 521 13.28 -3.94 -56.09
N TYR A 522 13.37 -3.20 -54.98
CA TYR A 522 13.53 -1.75 -54.96
C TYR A 522 14.78 -1.30 -55.73
N VAL A 523 15.93 -1.87 -55.41
CA VAL A 523 17.21 -1.50 -56.06
C VAL A 523 17.20 -1.84 -57.56
N HIS A 524 16.52 -2.93 -57.96
CA HIS A 524 16.39 -3.31 -59.36
C HIS A 524 15.47 -2.36 -60.14
N GLU A 525 14.27 -2.08 -59.63
CA GLU A 525 13.28 -1.26 -60.34
C GLU A 525 13.67 0.22 -60.40
N VAL A 526 14.33 0.78 -59.37
CA VAL A 526 14.89 2.15 -59.43
C VAL A 526 15.88 2.30 -60.60
N ARG A 527 16.67 1.26 -60.90
CA ARG A 527 17.61 1.26 -62.04
C ARG A 527 16.89 1.20 -63.39
N LYS A 528 15.71 0.57 -63.45
CA LYS A 528 14.89 0.41 -64.67
C LYS A 528 13.98 1.62 -64.93
N ARG A 529 13.52 2.31 -63.87
CA ARG A 529 12.60 3.46 -63.95
C ARG A 529 13.18 4.68 -64.65
N LYS A 530 14.51 4.82 -64.73
CA LYS A 530 15.16 5.95 -65.41
C LYS A 530 14.92 6.01 -66.93
N GLN A 531 14.10 5.12 -67.50
CA GLN A 531 13.91 4.99 -68.94
C GLN A 531 12.49 5.19 -69.48
N ASN A 532 11.41 5.10 -68.69
CA ASN A 532 10.05 5.15 -69.26
C ASN A 532 9.05 5.87 -68.36
N GLU A 533 8.62 7.07 -68.78
CA GLU A 533 7.36 7.67 -68.34
C GLU A 533 6.57 8.13 -69.57
N ARG A 534 5.37 7.57 -69.79
CA ARG A 534 4.36 8.11 -70.72
C ARG A 534 2.94 7.89 -70.18
N LYS A 535 2.02 8.74 -70.67
CA LYS A 535 0.59 8.82 -70.36
C LYS A 535 -0.17 7.68 -71.06
N GLU A 536 -1.06 7.01 -70.32
CA GLU A 536 -1.66 5.73 -70.75
C GLU A 536 -3.17 5.63 -70.48
N ILE A 537 -3.81 4.73 -71.22
CA ILE A 537 -5.23 4.34 -71.12
C ILE A 537 -5.48 3.54 -69.83
N LEU A 538 -6.57 3.83 -69.10
CA LEU A 538 -6.92 3.18 -67.84
C LEU A 538 -7.98 2.08 -68.01
N ILE A 539 -7.79 0.94 -67.34
CA ILE A 539 -8.64 -0.25 -67.35
C ILE A 539 -9.10 -0.58 -65.92
N PRO A 540 -10.40 -0.86 -65.66
CA PRO A 540 -10.88 -1.25 -64.34
C PRO A 540 -10.37 -2.65 -63.97
N ARG A 541 -9.59 -2.70 -62.89
CA ARG A 541 -9.09 -3.90 -62.23
C ARG A 541 -10.10 -4.41 -61.19
N PHE A 542 -10.66 -3.49 -60.39
CA PHE A 542 -11.61 -3.78 -59.33
C PHE A 542 -12.98 -3.12 -59.58
N THR A 543 -14.03 -3.78 -59.11
CA THR A 543 -15.38 -3.23 -59.11
C THR A 543 -15.55 -2.22 -57.97
N ARG A 544 -16.57 -1.34 -58.05
CA ARG A 544 -16.90 -0.41 -56.95
C ARG A 544 -17.17 -1.13 -55.62
N ASN A 545 -17.78 -2.32 -55.68
CA ASN A 545 -18.03 -3.12 -54.50
C ASN A 545 -16.74 -3.62 -53.85
N GLU A 546 -15.77 -4.08 -54.66
CA GLU A 546 -14.46 -4.54 -54.19
C GLU A 546 -13.64 -3.38 -53.57
N VAL A 547 -13.73 -2.17 -54.15
CA VAL A 547 -13.11 -0.96 -53.60
C VAL A 547 -13.72 -0.56 -52.25
N ILE A 548 -15.05 -0.54 -52.13
CA ILE A 548 -15.73 -0.21 -50.86
C ILE A 548 -15.35 -1.21 -49.77
N GLN A 549 -15.36 -2.52 -50.10
CA GLN A 549 -14.92 -3.55 -49.17
C GLN A 549 -13.47 -3.31 -48.70
N HIS A 550 -12.57 -2.96 -49.61
CA HIS A 550 -11.19 -2.68 -49.26
C HIS A 550 -11.05 -1.44 -48.35
N VAL A 551 -11.77 -0.35 -48.63
CA VAL A 551 -11.74 0.87 -47.78
C VAL A 551 -12.26 0.58 -46.38
N LEU A 552 -13.34 -0.19 -46.26
CA LEU A 552 -13.87 -0.61 -44.96
C LEU A 552 -12.89 -1.52 -44.21
N LEU A 553 -12.23 -2.46 -44.92
CA LEU A 553 -11.21 -3.34 -44.35
C LEU A 553 -10.01 -2.52 -43.84
N PHE A 554 -9.52 -1.58 -44.64
CA PHE A 554 -8.41 -0.70 -44.29
C PHE A 554 -8.76 0.10 -43.03
N THR A 555 -9.88 0.83 -43.06
CA THR A 555 -10.27 1.69 -41.94
C THR A 555 -10.51 0.90 -40.64
N SER A 556 -11.17 -0.26 -40.71
CA SER A 556 -11.39 -1.12 -39.54
C SER A 556 -10.08 -1.72 -39.01
N PHE A 557 -9.18 -2.19 -39.89
CA PHE A 557 -7.88 -2.75 -39.50
C PHE A 557 -7.00 -1.73 -38.76
N PHE A 558 -6.84 -0.52 -39.31
CA PHE A 558 -6.02 0.51 -38.67
C PHE A 558 -6.63 0.97 -37.35
N THR A 559 -7.96 1.07 -37.28
CA THR A 559 -8.65 1.39 -36.03
C THR A 559 -8.38 0.30 -34.98
N LEU A 560 -8.48 -0.98 -35.35
CA LEU A 560 -8.17 -2.11 -34.47
C LEU A 560 -6.71 -2.13 -34.00
N ALA A 561 -5.76 -1.90 -34.91
CA ALA A 561 -4.34 -1.86 -34.57
C ALA A 561 -4.02 -0.72 -33.59
N ILE A 562 -4.47 0.51 -33.89
CA ILE A 562 -4.21 1.69 -33.03
C ILE A 562 -4.85 1.49 -31.66
N THR A 563 -6.13 1.11 -31.61
CA THR A 563 -6.83 0.93 -30.33
C THR A 563 -6.29 -0.28 -29.55
N GLY A 564 -5.96 -1.38 -30.22
CA GLY A 564 -5.40 -2.58 -29.59
C GLY A 564 -4.03 -2.35 -28.96
N PHE A 565 -3.10 -1.71 -29.68
CA PHE A 565 -1.78 -1.36 -29.11
C PHE A 565 -1.89 -0.31 -28.01
N ALA A 566 -2.83 0.63 -28.11
CA ALA A 566 -3.07 1.61 -27.04
C ALA A 566 -3.64 0.95 -25.78
N LEU A 567 -4.45 -0.10 -25.92
CA LEU A 567 -4.95 -0.89 -24.79
C LEU A 567 -3.85 -1.74 -24.13
N LYS A 568 -2.83 -2.20 -24.88
CA LYS A 568 -1.67 -2.91 -24.30
C LYS A 568 -0.64 -1.96 -23.69
N TYR A 569 -0.38 -0.82 -24.33
CA TYR A 569 0.65 0.16 -23.97
C TYR A 569 0.07 1.55 -23.68
N PRO A 570 -0.72 1.69 -22.61
CA PRO A 570 -1.49 2.90 -22.29
C PRO A 570 -0.63 4.12 -21.96
N PHE A 571 0.55 3.91 -21.38
CA PHE A 571 1.49 4.96 -20.94
C PHE A 571 2.52 5.31 -22.01
N SER A 572 2.40 4.75 -23.21
CA SER A 572 3.25 5.17 -24.32
C SER A 572 2.89 6.61 -24.71
N TRP A 573 3.90 7.40 -25.09
CA TRP A 573 3.75 8.83 -25.39
C TRP A 573 2.62 9.14 -26.39
N TRP A 574 2.37 8.23 -27.34
CA TRP A 574 1.33 8.40 -28.35
C TRP A 574 -0.05 7.99 -27.83
N ALA A 575 -0.15 6.98 -26.95
CA ALA A 575 -1.40 6.57 -26.32
C ALA A 575 -1.88 7.58 -25.27
N ASP A 576 -0.95 8.25 -24.58
CA ASP A 576 -1.26 9.39 -23.70
C ASP A 576 -1.80 10.58 -24.52
N GLY A 577 -1.19 10.87 -25.68
CA GLY A 577 -1.74 11.85 -26.62
C GLY A 577 -3.20 11.57 -27.00
N LEU A 578 -3.54 10.31 -27.31
CA LEU A 578 -4.92 9.91 -27.60
C LEU A 578 -5.88 10.14 -26.43
N TYR A 579 -5.42 9.91 -25.20
CA TYR A 579 -6.19 10.18 -23.99
C TYR A 579 -6.47 11.68 -23.82
N GLN A 580 -5.48 12.54 -24.06
CA GLN A 580 -5.64 14.00 -24.03
C GLN A 580 -6.64 14.51 -25.08
N PHE A 581 -6.77 13.81 -26.22
CA PHE A 581 -7.80 14.09 -27.23
C PHE A 581 -9.20 13.52 -26.90
N GLY A 582 -9.40 13.04 -25.67
CA GLY A 582 -10.70 12.55 -25.19
C GLY A 582 -10.98 11.10 -25.55
N MET A 583 -10.01 10.34 -26.08
CA MET A 583 -10.15 8.88 -26.18
C MET A 583 -9.78 8.22 -24.85
N SER A 584 -10.69 8.33 -23.89
CA SER A 584 -10.61 7.56 -22.65
C SER A 584 -10.58 6.06 -22.95
N GLU A 585 -10.17 5.25 -21.96
CA GLU A 585 -10.06 3.81 -22.16
C GLU A 585 -11.39 3.17 -22.56
N ASP A 586 -12.49 3.51 -21.90
CA ASP A 586 -13.83 3.00 -22.25
C ASP A 586 -14.17 3.27 -23.71
N ILE A 587 -13.82 4.47 -24.18
CA ILE A 587 -14.00 4.88 -25.58
C ILE A 587 -13.10 4.04 -26.49
N ARG A 588 -11.83 3.80 -26.13
CA ARG A 588 -10.91 2.96 -26.92
C ARG A 588 -11.38 1.51 -26.99
N GLN A 589 -11.81 0.93 -25.87
CA GLN A 589 -12.37 -0.42 -25.83
C GLN A 589 -13.63 -0.53 -26.69
N LEU A 590 -14.53 0.46 -26.59
CA LEU A 590 -15.75 0.52 -27.39
C LEU A 590 -15.42 0.63 -28.89
N ILE A 591 -14.54 1.56 -29.28
CA ILE A 591 -14.11 1.74 -30.67
C ILE A 591 -13.46 0.45 -31.20
N HIS A 592 -12.61 -0.21 -30.40
CA HIS A 592 -11.98 -1.48 -30.77
C HIS A 592 -13.04 -2.54 -31.07
N ARG A 593 -14.04 -2.70 -30.19
CA ARG A 593 -15.14 -3.67 -30.38
C ARG A 593 -16.02 -3.33 -31.59
N ILE A 594 -16.35 -2.06 -31.80
CA ILE A 594 -17.12 -1.61 -32.98
C ILE A 594 -16.34 -1.93 -34.26
N ALA A 595 -15.05 -1.61 -34.30
CA ALA A 595 -14.19 -1.90 -35.44
C ALA A 595 -14.05 -3.41 -35.68
N ALA A 596 -14.01 -4.23 -34.61
CA ALA A 596 -13.99 -5.68 -34.70
C ALA A 596 -15.28 -6.23 -35.32
N VAL A 597 -16.45 -5.72 -34.90
CA VAL A 597 -17.74 -6.12 -35.49
C VAL A 597 -17.78 -5.74 -36.98
N VAL A 598 -17.35 -4.54 -37.34
CA VAL A 598 -17.27 -4.11 -38.75
C VAL A 598 -16.37 -5.05 -39.54
N MET A 599 -15.20 -5.39 -39.01
CA MET A 599 -14.27 -6.35 -39.64
C MET A 599 -14.91 -7.72 -39.84
N ILE A 600 -15.51 -8.31 -38.80
CA ILE A 600 -16.14 -9.64 -38.87
C ILE A 600 -17.29 -9.65 -39.88
N VAL A 601 -18.19 -8.67 -39.83
CA VAL A 601 -19.33 -8.57 -40.76
C VAL A 601 -18.85 -8.39 -42.19
N LEU A 602 -17.83 -7.55 -42.40
CA LEU A 602 -17.24 -7.34 -43.71
C LEU A 602 -16.58 -8.62 -44.27
N SER A 603 -15.85 -9.37 -43.44
CA SER A 603 -15.23 -10.63 -43.83
C SER A 603 -16.28 -11.69 -44.19
N LEU A 604 -17.37 -11.79 -43.42
CA LEU A 604 -18.49 -12.66 -43.74
C LEU A 604 -19.15 -12.26 -45.07
N TYR A 605 -19.40 -10.96 -45.26
CA TYR A 605 -19.93 -10.44 -46.51
C TYR A 605 -19.00 -10.74 -47.69
N HIS A 606 -17.69 -10.59 -47.52
CA HIS A 606 -16.69 -10.90 -48.55
C HIS A 606 -16.75 -12.37 -48.98
N VAL A 607 -16.79 -13.30 -48.01
CA VAL A 607 -16.92 -14.74 -48.28
C VAL A 607 -18.22 -15.04 -49.04
N ILE A 608 -19.34 -14.47 -48.60
CA ILE A 608 -20.63 -14.62 -49.29
C ILE A 608 -20.57 -14.07 -50.72
N TYR A 609 -19.97 -12.89 -50.93
CA TYR A 609 -19.77 -12.28 -52.24
C TYR A 609 -18.94 -13.18 -53.17
N LEU A 610 -17.86 -13.79 -52.67
CA LEU A 610 -16.99 -14.69 -53.42
C LEU A 610 -17.70 -15.96 -53.88
N VAL A 611 -18.57 -16.55 -53.03
CA VAL A 611 -19.27 -17.80 -53.35
C VAL A 611 -20.49 -17.56 -54.24
N ILE A 612 -21.27 -16.50 -54.00
CA ILE A 612 -22.57 -16.30 -54.64
C ILE A 612 -22.44 -15.60 -56.00
N THR A 613 -21.58 -14.59 -56.14
CA THR A 613 -21.53 -13.78 -57.35
C THR A 613 -20.66 -14.42 -58.44
N LYS A 614 -21.02 -14.23 -59.72
CA LYS A 614 -20.20 -14.72 -60.86
C LYS A 614 -18.81 -14.09 -60.86
N ARG A 615 -18.72 -12.79 -60.56
CA ARG A 615 -17.45 -12.06 -60.40
C ARG A 615 -16.64 -12.58 -59.21
N GLY A 616 -17.27 -12.81 -58.07
CA GLY A 616 -16.62 -13.35 -56.88
C GLY A 616 -16.02 -14.73 -57.10
N ARG A 617 -16.74 -15.65 -57.76
CA ARG A 617 -16.21 -16.99 -58.09
C ARG A 617 -15.05 -16.94 -59.08
N ASP A 618 -15.12 -16.02 -60.05
CA ASP A 618 -14.00 -15.73 -60.95
C ASP A 618 -12.76 -15.24 -60.19
N VAL A 619 -12.92 -14.34 -59.21
CA VAL A 619 -11.82 -13.89 -58.35
C VAL A 619 -11.28 -15.04 -57.50
N LEU A 620 -12.14 -15.78 -56.81
CA LEU A 620 -11.76 -16.89 -55.92
C LEU A 620 -10.96 -17.98 -56.66
N SER A 621 -11.42 -18.38 -57.85
CA SER A 621 -10.72 -19.39 -58.66
C SER A 621 -9.30 -18.98 -59.08
N HIS A 622 -9.06 -17.66 -59.27
CA HIS A 622 -7.74 -17.14 -59.60
C HIS A 622 -6.89 -16.83 -58.36
N MET A 623 -7.50 -16.75 -57.17
CA MET A 623 -6.82 -16.51 -55.88
C MET A 623 -6.39 -17.81 -55.18
N ALA A 624 -6.88 -18.97 -55.65
CA ALA A 624 -6.47 -20.26 -55.12
C ALA A 624 -4.97 -20.51 -55.35
N PRO A 625 -4.21 -20.91 -54.31
CA PRO A 625 -2.78 -21.17 -54.43
C PRO A 625 -2.53 -22.42 -55.28
N LYS A 626 -1.56 -22.33 -56.19
CA LYS A 626 -1.15 -23.41 -57.10
C LYS A 626 0.34 -23.69 -56.91
N PHE A 627 0.79 -24.90 -57.21
CA PHE A 627 2.23 -25.22 -57.24
C PHE A 627 3.04 -24.33 -58.19
N GLU A 628 2.39 -23.78 -59.23
CA GLU A 628 2.97 -22.79 -60.13
C GLU A 628 3.42 -21.52 -59.38
N ASP A 629 2.73 -21.11 -58.32
CA ASP A 629 3.05 -19.89 -57.57
C ASP A 629 4.41 -19.99 -56.85
N ILE A 630 4.76 -21.18 -56.33
CA ILE A 630 6.08 -21.44 -55.70
C ILE A 630 7.19 -21.38 -56.76
N LYS A 631 6.92 -21.94 -57.94
CA LYS A 631 7.84 -21.88 -59.08
C LYS A 631 8.04 -20.44 -59.54
N GLU A 632 6.96 -19.67 -59.66
CA GLU A 632 6.99 -18.25 -60.02
C GLU A 632 7.77 -17.42 -58.99
N ALA A 633 7.57 -17.65 -57.68
CA ALA A 633 8.33 -17.00 -56.62
C ALA A 633 9.85 -17.26 -56.72
N THR A 634 10.22 -18.53 -56.91
CA THR A 634 11.62 -18.94 -57.06
C THR A 634 12.25 -18.34 -58.32
N GLN A 635 11.52 -18.37 -59.44
CA GLN A 635 11.94 -17.77 -60.70
C GLN A 635 12.08 -16.25 -60.61
N ASN A 636 11.19 -15.59 -59.86
CA ASN A 636 11.24 -14.15 -59.62
C ASN A 636 12.48 -13.77 -58.81
N LEU A 637 12.78 -14.53 -57.76
CA LEU A 637 14.01 -14.35 -56.98
C LEU A 637 15.27 -14.55 -57.83
N MET A 638 15.33 -15.60 -58.64
CA MET A 638 16.44 -15.85 -59.56
C MET A 638 16.59 -14.73 -60.61
N TYR A 639 15.49 -14.15 -61.07
CA TYR A 639 15.50 -13.00 -61.99
C TYR A 639 16.12 -11.77 -61.30
N TYR A 640 15.70 -11.44 -60.08
CA TYR A 640 16.27 -10.29 -59.36
C TYR A 640 17.73 -10.49 -58.93
N LEU A 641 18.14 -11.73 -58.64
CA LEU A 641 19.54 -12.11 -58.43
C LEU A 641 20.36 -12.17 -59.73
N ARG A 642 19.76 -11.82 -60.88
CA ARG A 642 20.37 -11.84 -62.22
C ARG A 642 20.85 -13.23 -62.67
N LEU A 643 20.37 -14.28 -62.02
CA LEU A 643 20.60 -15.68 -62.40
C LEU A 643 19.68 -16.13 -63.55
N ARG A 644 18.60 -15.38 -63.80
CA ARG A 644 17.68 -15.58 -64.92
C ARG A 644 17.54 -14.30 -65.75
N LYS A 645 17.51 -14.44 -67.08
CA LYS A 645 17.43 -13.29 -68.02
C LYS A 645 16.04 -12.70 -68.20
N HIS A 646 14.99 -13.52 -68.09
CA HIS A 646 13.61 -13.13 -68.35
C HIS A 646 12.77 -13.18 -67.07
N PRO A 647 11.84 -12.23 -66.86
CA PRO A 647 10.91 -12.26 -65.75
C PRO A 647 9.94 -13.46 -65.88
N PRO A 648 9.36 -13.96 -64.78
CA PRO A 648 8.28 -14.94 -64.85
C PRO A 648 6.99 -14.30 -65.39
N GLU A 649 6.20 -15.07 -66.14
CA GLU A 649 4.90 -14.61 -66.65
C GLU A 649 3.83 -14.80 -65.58
N PHE A 650 3.34 -13.72 -64.98
CA PHE A 650 2.36 -13.82 -63.90
C PHE A 650 0.93 -13.97 -64.40
N SER A 651 0.10 -14.61 -63.57
CA SER A 651 -1.34 -14.78 -63.78
C SER A 651 -2.13 -13.51 -63.39
N LYS A 652 -3.47 -13.58 -63.33
CA LYS A 652 -4.34 -12.44 -62.97
C LYS A 652 -4.00 -11.82 -61.60
N PHE A 653 -3.58 -12.68 -60.66
CA PHE A 653 -2.95 -12.29 -59.41
C PHE A 653 -1.59 -12.96 -59.36
N ASP A 654 -0.56 -12.23 -58.94
CA ASP A 654 0.77 -12.80 -58.75
C ASP A 654 0.87 -13.58 -57.41
N TYR A 655 2.00 -14.27 -57.18
CA TYR A 655 2.18 -15.04 -55.95
C TYR A 655 2.24 -14.15 -54.70
N THR A 656 2.65 -12.89 -54.82
CA THR A 656 2.74 -11.96 -53.69
C THR A 656 1.36 -11.51 -53.25
N GLU A 657 0.49 -11.17 -54.20
CA GLU A 657 -0.90 -10.78 -53.96
C GLU A 657 -1.72 -11.94 -53.38
N LYS A 658 -1.49 -13.18 -53.86
CA LYS A 658 -2.12 -14.38 -53.29
C LYS A 658 -1.65 -14.65 -51.86
N ALA A 659 -0.35 -14.54 -51.61
CA ALA A 659 0.21 -14.74 -50.27
C ALA A 659 -0.34 -13.70 -49.28
N GLU A 660 -0.43 -12.43 -49.67
CA GLU A 660 -1.05 -11.36 -48.86
C GLU A 660 -2.51 -11.65 -48.54
N TYR A 661 -3.29 -12.03 -49.56
CA TYR A 661 -4.70 -12.33 -49.38
C TYR A 661 -4.91 -13.48 -48.38
N TRP A 662 -4.17 -14.58 -48.51
CA TRP A 662 -4.31 -15.72 -47.59
C TRP A 662 -3.75 -15.45 -46.20
N ALA A 663 -2.67 -14.66 -46.08
CA ALA A 663 -2.16 -14.20 -44.79
C ALA A 663 -3.21 -13.33 -44.07
N LEU A 664 -3.88 -12.42 -44.78
CA LEU A 664 -4.98 -11.63 -44.24
C LEU A 664 -6.18 -12.49 -43.83
N VAL A 665 -6.58 -13.46 -44.66
CA VAL A 665 -7.69 -14.38 -44.34
C VAL A 665 -7.37 -15.18 -43.07
N TRP A 666 -6.16 -15.74 -42.98
CA TRP A 666 -5.70 -16.45 -41.80
C TRP A 666 -5.70 -15.54 -40.55
N GLY A 667 -5.04 -14.39 -40.64
CA GLY A 667 -4.96 -13.45 -39.52
C GLY A 667 -6.33 -12.98 -39.07
N THR A 668 -7.27 -12.74 -39.99
CA THR A 668 -8.64 -12.35 -39.64
C THR A 668 -9.39 -13.45 -38.90
N ILE A 669 -9.20 -14.72 -39.28
CA ILE A 669 -9.80 -15.87 -38.57
C ILE A 669 -9.22 -15.99 -37.17
N VAL A 670 -7.89 -15.97 -37.04
CA VAL A 670 -7.20 -16.09 -35.75
C VAL A 670 -7.58 -14.94 -34.83
N MET A 671 -7.50 -13.69 -35.31
CA MET A 671 -7.87 -12.49 -34.55
C MET A 671 -9.36 -12.47 -34.20
N GLY A 672 -10.23 -12.92 -35.09
CA GLY A 672 -11.67 -13.00 -34.86
C GLY A 672 -12.02 -14.02 -33.77
N VAL A 673 -11.46 -15.23 -33.83
CA VAL A 673 -11.71 -16.29 -32.85
C VAL A 673 -11.14 -15.92 -31.48
N THR A 674 -9.87 -15.53 -31.42
CA THR A 674 -9.22 -15.13 -30.16
C THR A 674 -9.89 -13.90 -29.56
N GLY A 675 -10.25 -12.91 -30.38
CA GLY A 675 -10.97 -11.71 -29.93
C GLY A 675 -12.35 -12.01 -29.35
N LEU A 676 -13.12 -12.94 -29.96
CA LEU A 676 -14.41 -13.36 -29.42
C LEU A 676 -14.29 -14.09 -28.07
N ILE A 677 -13.25 -14.93 -27.91
CA ILE A 677 -12.95 -15.60 -26.63
C ILE A 677 -12.66 -14.56 -25.53
N LEU A 678 -11.86 -13.53 -25.85
CA LEU A 678 -11.51 -12.47 -24.91
C LEU A 678 -12.66 -11.49 -24.63
N TRP A 679 -13.56 -11.30 -25.59
CA TRP A 679 -14.76 -10.47 -25.40
C TRP A 679 -15.80 -11.19 -24.53
N PHE A 680 -15.96 -12.51 -24.68
CA PHE A 680 -16.92 -13.29 -23.91
C PHE A 680 -16.27 -14.44 -23.13
N PRO A 681 -15.40 -14.13 -22.15
CA PRO A 681 -14.63 -15.15 -21.45
C PRO A 681 -15.50 -16.07 -20.58
N THR A 682 -16.70 -15.64 -20.18
CA THR A 682 -17.66 -16.44 -19.40
C THR A 682 -18.41 -17.50 -20.23
N ILE A 683 -18.36 -17.44 -21.57
CA ILE A 683 -18.94 -18.46 -22.46
C ILE A 683 -18.06 -19.73 -22.46
N VAL A 684 -16.77 -19.59 -22.10
CA VAL A 684 -15.83 -20.70 -21.96
C VAL A 684 -16.23 -21.53 -20.74
N ASP A 685 -16.68 -22.75 -21.00
CA ASP A 685 -17.21 -23.69 -20.01
C ASP A 685 -16.37 -24.98 -19.98
N ASP A 686 -16.84 -26.03 -19.32
CA ASP A 686 -16.16 -27.33 -19.19
C ASP A 686 -15.73 -27.99 -20.52
N TRP A 687 -16.23 -27.52 -21.67
CA TRP A 687 -15.79 -27.97 -23.00
C TRP A 687 -14.38 -27.47 -23.38
N ALA A 688 -13.87 -26.45 -22.70
CA ALA A 688 -12.63 -25.77 -23.03
C ALA A 688 -11.55 -25.98 -21.96
N PRO A 689 -10.27 -26.10 -22.36
CA PRO A 689 -9.18 -26.19 -21.40
C PRO A 689 -8.96 -24.86 -20.68
N VAL A 690 -8.54 -24.94 -19.41
CA VAL A 690 -8.31 -23.79 -18.52
C VAL A 690 -7.33 -22.75 -19.10
N TRP A 691 -6.39 -23.18 -19.93
CA TRP A 691 -5.41 -22.30 -20.57
C TRP A 691 -5.94 -21.53 -21.80
N LEU A 692 -7.14 -21.84 -22.30
CA LEU A 692 -7.65 -21.29 -23.57
C LEU A 692 -7.70 -19.76 -23.58
N ILE A 693 -8.16 -19.14 -22.49
CA ILE A 693 -8.29 -17.68 -22.39
C ILE A 693 -6.91 -17.03 -22.43
N LYS A 694 -5.96 -17.53 -21.63
CA LYS A 694 -4.61 -16.97 -21.55
C LYS A 694 -3.84 -17.13 -22.87
N VAL A 695 -3.92 -18.30 -23.50
CA VAL A 695 -3.31 -18.54 -24.81
C VAL A 695 -3.96 -17.67 -25.89
N SER A 696 -5.27 -17.46 -25.82
CA SER A 696 -5.97 -16.56 -26.76
C SER A 696 -5.49 -15.13 -26.63
N GLU A 697 -5.25 -14.63 -25.41
CA GLU A 697 -4.65 -13.31 -25.16
C GLU A 697 -3.28 -13.18 -25.85
N THR A 698 -2.41 -14.16 -25.64
CA THR A 698 -1.06 -14.19 -26.21
C THR A 698 -1.08 -14.27 -27.73
N ILE A 699 -1.87 -15.20 -28.31
CA ILE A 699 -2.01 -15.34 -29.76
C ILE A 699 -2.57 -14.05 -30.38
N HIS A 700 -3.61 -13.46 -29.78
CA HIS A 700 -4.21 -12.23 -30.28
C HIS A 700 -3.19 -11.09 -30.35
N PHE A 701 -2.36 -10.96 -29.32
CA PHE A 701 -1.33 -9.92 -29.29
C PHE A 701 -0.21 -10.14 -30.32
N TYR A 702 0.34 -11.35 -30.42
CA TYR A 702 1.42 -11.63 -31.38
C TYR A 702 0.93 -11.63 -32.83
N GLU A 703 -0.29 -12.11 -33.09
CA GLU A 703 -0.90 -12.05 -34.41
C GLU A 703 -1.19 -10.59 -34.80
N ALA A 704 -1.59 -9.72 -33.87
CA ALA A 704 -1.73 -8.30 -34.14
C ALA A 704 -0.41 -7.65 -34.57
N ILE A 705 0.71 -8.00 -33.93
CA ILE A 705 2.05 -7.56 -34.33
C ILE A 705 2.39 -8.07 -35.73
N LEU A 706 2.24 -9.38 -35.96
CA LEU A 706 2.54 -10.01 -37.24
C LEU A 706 1.73 -9.40 -38.39
N ALA A 707 0.41 -9.26 -38.20
CA ALA A 707 -0.49 -8.66 -39.19
C ALA A 707 -0.13 -7.19 -39.46
N THR A 708 0.15 -6.41 -38.42
CA THR A 708 0.55 -5.00 -38.57
C THR A 708 1.86 -4.89 -39.35
N LEU A 709 2.89 -5.65 -38.97
CA LEU A 709 4.16 -5.65 -39.68
C LEU A 709 4.05 -6.16 -41.11
N ALA A 710 3.25 -7.19 -41.37
CA ALA A 710 2.99 -7.66 -42.73
C ALA A 710 2.38 -6.57 -43.62
N ILE A 711 1.46 -5.75 -43.08
CA ILE A 711 0.90 -4.62 -43.83
C ILE A 711 1.97 -3.54 -44.08
N PHE A 712 2.73 -3.12 -43.06
CA PHE A 712 3.71 -2.04 -43.22
C PHE A 712 4.93 -2.42 -44.05
N VAL A 713 5.43 -3.64 -43.89
CA VAL A 713 6.69 -4.09 -44.53
C VAL A 713 6.45 -4.67 -45.90
N TRP A 714 5.38 -5.43 -46.08
CA TRP A 714 5.13 -6.19 -47.30
C TRP A 714 4.05 -5.56 -48.17
N HIS A 715 2.82 -5.38 -47.65
CA HIS A 715 1.74 -4.81 -48.45
C HIS A 715 2.03 -3.38 -48.94
N TRP A 716 2.46 -2.49 -48.03
CA TRP A 716 2.83 -1.12 -48.38
C TRP A 716 4.06 -1.05 -49.28
N PHE A 717 4.95 -2.05 -49.23
CA PHE A 717 6.03 -2.09 -50.20
C PHE A 717 5.48 -2.22 -51.62
N PHE A 718 4.59 -3.17 -51.89
CA PHE A 718 4.04 -3.35 -53.25
C PHE A 718 3.13 -2.21 -53.71
N VAL A 719 2.49 -1.49 -52.78
CA VAL A 719 1.55 -0.41 -53.10
C VAL A 719 2.20 0.98 -53.14
N ILE A 720 3.17 1.28 -52.26
CA ILE A 720 3.77 2.61 -52.07
C ILE A 720 5.24 2.62 -52.51
N PHE A 721 6.06 1.74 -51.95
CA PHE A 721 7.51 1.84 -52.07
C PHE A 721 8.10 1.13 -53.29
N ARG A 722 7.32 0.29 -53.96
CA ARG A 722 7.72 -0.37 -55.20
C ARG A 722 7.99 0.72 -56.23
N PRO A 723 9.20 0.81 -56.81
CA PRO A 723 9.56 1.96 -57.64
C PRO A 723 8.66 2.15 -58.87
N SER A 724 8.07 1.08 -59.40
CA SER A 724 7.05 1.13 -60.47
C SER A 724 5.71 1.74 -60.05
N GLU A 725 5.36 1.72 -58.77
CA GLU A 725 4.12 2.25 -58.20
C GLU A 725 4.32 3.57 -57.41
N TYR A 726 5.56 3.92 -57.08
CA TYR A 726 5.88 5.10 -56.27
C TYR A 726 5.44 6.44 -56.93
N PRO A 727 4.73 7.33 -56.21
CA PRO A 727 4.60 7.36 -54.75
C PRO A 727 3.52 6.44 -54.16
N MET A 728 2.51 6.04 -54.93
CA MET A 728 1.49 5.06 -54.52
C MET A 728 0.63 4.62 -55.71
N SER A 729 0.21 3.35 -55.72
CA SER A 729 -0.83 2.85 -56.62
C SER A 729 -2.22 3.33 -56.20
N PHE A 730 -2.96 4.01 -57.07
CA PHE A 730 -4.33 4.47 -56.78
C PHE A 730 -5.43 3.44 -57.08
N VAL A 731 -5.04 2.24 -57.53
CA VAL A 731 -5.94 1.15 -57.92
C VAL A 731 -6.89 0.76 -56.78
N TRP A 732 -6.48 0.88 -55.51
CA TRP A 732 -7.31 0.56 -54.35
C TRP A 732 -8.38 1.63 -54.05
N VAL A 733 -8.25 2.84 -54.62
CA VAL A 733 -9.19 3.97 -54.45
C VAL A 733 -10.16 4.06 -55.62
N ASP A 734 -9.67 3.96 -56.85
CA ASP A 734 -10.49 4.17 -58.06
C ASP A 734 -10.81 2.88 -58.83
N GLY A 735 -10.17 1.77 -58.44
CA GLY A 735 -10.33 0.45 -59.07
C GLY A 735 -9.67 0.31 -60.43
N LYS A 736 -8.84 1.26 -60.90
CA LYS A 736 -8.36 1.33 -62.29
C LYS A 736 -6.83 1.26 -62.38
N MET A 737 -6.33 0.64 -63.45
CA MET A 737 -4.91 0.46 -63.74
C MET A 737 -4.61 0.74 -65.22
N SER A 738 -3.44 1.28 -65.56
CA SER A 738 -3.11 1.55 -66.97
C SER A 738 -2.88 0.28 -67.81
N LEU A 739 -3.13 0.35 -69.11
CA LEU A 739 -3.02 -0.79 -70.04
C LEU A 739 -1.59 -1.34 -70.12
N HIS A 740 -0.57 -0.49 -70.25
CA HIS A 740 0.83 -0.93 -70.29
C HIS A 740 1.24 -1.63 -68.98
N ARG A 741 0.79 -1.10 -67.84
CA ARG A 741 1.01 -1.70 -66.52
C ARG A 741 0.30 -3.04 -66.40
N TYR A 742 -0.95 -3.12 -66.88
CA TYR A 742 -1.69 -4.38 -66.95
C TYR A 742 -0.99 -5.43 -67.82
N ARG A 743 -0.45 -5.03 -68.98
CA ARG A 743 0.32 -5.89 -69.87
C ARG A 743 1.59 -6.43 -69.22
N HIS A 744 2.35 -5.58 -68.52
CA HIS A 744 3.62 -5.96 -67.89
C HIS A 744 3.44 -6.79 -66.61
N HIS A 745 2.41 -6.50 -65.80
CA HIS A 745 2.21 -7.19 -64.51
C HIS A 745 1.32 -8.43 -64.61
N HIS A 746 0.46 -8.54 -65.63
CA HIS A 746 -0.50 -9.65 -65.77
C HIS A 746 -0.44 -10.26 -67.17
N GLU A 747 0.77 -10.50 -67.66
CA GLU A 747 1.03 -10.90 -69.05
C GLU A 747 0.24 -12.15 -69.48
N ARG A 748 0.19 -13.19 -68.64
CA ARG A 748 -0.52 -14.45 -68.94
C ARG A 748 -2.03 -14.23 -69.01
N HIS A 749 -2.56 -13.32 -68.19
CA HIS A 749 -3.98 -12.99 -68.19
C HIS A 749 -4.34 -12.10 -69.39
N PHE A 750 -3.48 -11.16 -69.77
CA PHE A 750 -3.65 -10.39 -71.01
C PHE A 750 -3.63 -11.29 -72.26
N LYS A 751 -2.69 -12.25 -72.33
CA LYS A 751 -2.64 -13.29 -73.39
C LYS A 751 -3.99 -14.01 -73.52
N LYS A 752 -4.62 -14.36 -72.40
CA LYS A 752 -5.96 -14.99 -72.36
C LYS A 752 -7.07 -14.05 -72.87
N ILE A 753 -7.06 -12.77 -72.48
CA ILE A 753 -8.06 -11.79 -72.94
C ILE A 753 -7.91 -11.56 -74.46
N ALA A 754 -6.68 -11.44 -74.96
CA ALA A 754 -6.40 -11.30 -76.39
C ALA A 754 -6.88 -12.52 -77.19
N LEU A 755 -6.64 -13.73 -76.68
CA LEU A 755 -7.15 -14.97 -77.29
C LEU A 755 -8.68 -15.02 -77.30
N GLU A 756 -9.33 -14.75 -76.17
CA GLU A 756 -10.80 -14.75 -76.07
C GLU A 756 -11.43 -13.70 -76.99
N TRP A 757 -10.81 -12.52 -77.16
CA TRP A 757 -11.26 -11.51 -78.12
C TRP A 757 -11.14 -11.98 -79.56
N MET A 758 -9.99 -12.56 -79.94
CA MET A 758 -9.80 -13.08 -81.29
C MET A 758 -10.74 -14.25 -81.61
N GLN A 759 -11.04 -15.11 -80.63
CA GLN A 759 -12.06 -16.16 -80.78
C GLN A 759 -13.46 -15.60 -81.03
N VAL A 760 -13.81 -14.47 -80.40
CA VAL A 760 -15.09 -13.78 -80.67
C VAL A 760 -15.09 -13.18 -82.07
N LYS A 761 -13.96 -12.62 -82.52
CA LYS A 761 -13.82 -12.01 -83.85
C LYS A 761 -13.89 -13.03 -84.99
N GLU A 762 -13.28 -14.20 -84.80
CA GLU A 762 -13.29 -15.32 -85.76
C GLU A 762 -14.56 -16.19 -85.65
N GLU A 763 -15.60 -15.70 -84.95
CA GLU A 763 -16.88 -16.40 -84.72
C GLU A 763 -16.77 -17.78 -84.03
N GLN A 764 -15.62 -18.10 -83.44
CA GLN A 764 -15.37 -19.35 -82.72
C GLN A 764 -16.03 -19.38 -81.32
N LYS A 765 -16.39 -18.22 -80.76
CA LYS A 765 -16.94 -18.09 -79.41
C LYS A 765 -17.92 -16.93 -79.30
N ASN A 766 -19.04 -17.09 -78.60
CA ASN A 766 -19.96 -15.97 -78.38
C ASN A 766 -19.40 -15.01 -77.33
N ILE A 767 -19.63 -13.70 -77.49
CA ILE A 767 -19.26 -12.68 -76.50
C ILE A 767 -19.85 -12.99 -75.12
N ASP A 768 -20.95 -13.74 -75.04
CA ASP A 768 -21.54 -14.12 -73.76
C ASP A 768 -20.79 -15.22 -72.99
N GLU A 769 -19.96 -15.98 -73.68
CA GLU A 769 -19.20 -17.14 -73.17
C GLU A 769 -17.75 -16.77 -72.78
N VAL A 770 -17.32 -15.55 -73.07
CA VAL A 770 -15.99 -15.07 -72.65
C VAL A 770 -15.94 -14.83 -71.15
N SER A 771 -14.73 -14.84 -70.58
CA SER A 771 -14.56 -14.60 -69.16
C SER A 771 -15.10 -13.23 -68.74
N HIS A 772 -15.58 -13.11 -67.50
CA HIS A 772 -16.07 -11.83 -66.99
C HIS A 772 -14.98 -10.75 -67.02
N SER A 773 -13.70 -11.12 -66.89
CA SER A 773 -12.58 -10.21 -67.08
C SER A 773 -12.51 -9.66 -68.50
N THR A 774 -12.73 -10.50 -69.51
CA THR A 774 -12.73 -10.09 -70.92
C THR A 774 -13.92 -9.18 -71.21
N LYS A 775 -15.13 -9.50 -70.71
CA LYS A 775 -16.30 -8.59 -70.83
C LYS A 775 -16.01 -7.21 -70.23
N LEU A 776 -15.48 -7.16 -69.01
CA LEU A 776 -15.17 -5.90 -68.33
C LEU A 776 -14.10 -5.07 -69.08
N PHE A 777 -13.08 -5.74 -69.62
CA PHE A 777 -12.05 -5.11 -70.44
C PHE A 777 -12.65 -4.50 -71.72
N LEU A 778 -13.48 -5.26 -72.45
CA LEU A 778 -14.10 -4.82 -73.70
C LEU A 778 -15.09 -3.67 -73.48
N ASP A 779 -15.91 -3.75 -72.44
CA ASP A 779 -16.84 -2.68 -72.05
C ASP A 779 -16.11 -1.37 -71.73
N THR A 780 -14.91 -1.48 -71.14
CA THR A 780 -14.08 -0.32 -70.83
C THR A 780 -13.54 0.33 -72.08
N MET A 781 -12.99 -0.46 -73.01
CA MET A 781 -12.48 0.07 -74.27
C MET A 781 -13.58 0.79 -75.04
N LYS A 782 -14.78 0.18 -75.11
CA LYS A 782 -15.97 0.78 -75.70
C LYS A 782 -16.36 2.10 -75.02
N LYS A 783 -16.32 2.16 -73.69
CA LYS A 783 -16.63 3.38 -72.92
C LYS A 783 -15.62 4.52 -73.13
N HIS A 784 -14.37 4.19 -73.43
CA HIS A 784 -13.32 5.17 -73.74
C HIS A 784 -13.24 5.52 -75.23
N GLY A 785 -14.16 5.00 -76.06
CA GLY A 785 -14.18 5.26 -77.50
C GLY A 785 -13.02 4.64 -78.26
N VAL A 786 -12.34 3.65 -77.67
CA VAL A 786 -11.19 2.98 -78.28
C VAL A 786 -11.61 1.62 -78.82
N ASN A 787 -11.22 1.31 -80.05
CA ASN A 787 -11.53 0.04 -80.68
C ASN A 787 -10.66 -1.07 -80.06
N PRO A 788 -11.24 -2.14 -79.45
CA PRO A 788 -10.46 -3.26 -78.91
C PRO A 788 -9.55 -3.91 -79.94
N ASP A 789 -9.95 -3.94 -81.21
CA ASP A 789 -9.14 -4.48 -82.30
C ASP A 789 -7.86 -3.69 -82.53
N GLU A 790 -7.93 -2.35 -82.53
CA GLU A 790 -6.76 -1.50 -82.76
C GLU A 790 -5.71 -1.70 -81.67
N ILE A 791 -6.14 -1.81 -80.41
CA ILE A 791 -5.24 -2.08 -79.29
C ILE A 791 -4.66 -3.49 -79.39
N MET A 792 -5.48 -4.51 -79.59
CA MET A 792 -5.01 -5.90 -79.62
C MET A 792 -4.07 -6.14 -80.81
N SER A 793 -4.38 -5.59 -81.98
CA SER A 793 -3.51 -5.65 -83.15
C SER A 793 -2.22 -4.87 -82.93
N ALA A 794 -2.26 -3.66 -82.36
CA ALA A 794 -1.05 -2.90 -82.05
C ALA A 794 -0.14 -3.63 -81.05
N GLU A 795 -0.71 -4.23 -80.00
CA GLU A 795 0.06 -5.02 -79.02
C GLU A 795 0.64 -6.30 -79.66
N MET A 796 -0.10 -6.97 -80.55
CA MET A 796 0.40 -8.15 -81.29
C MET A 796 1.45 -7.80 -82.36
N GLU A 797 1.41 -6.61 -82.96
CA GLU A 797 2.45 -6.14 -83.88
C GLU A 797 3.74 -5.78 -83.14
N ASN A 798 3.61 -5.17 -81.96
CA ASN A 798 4.74 -4.80 -81.11
C ASN A 798 5.38 -6.00 -80.40
N ASP A 799 4.67 -7.13 -80.29
CA ASP A 799 5.12 -8.35 -79.62
C ASP A 799 4.92 -9.60 -80.53
N PRO A 800 5.95 -9.96 -81.33
CA PRO A 800 5.89 -11.11 -82.23
C PRO A 800 5.64 -12.45 -81.52
N GLU A 801 6.06 -12.59 -80.25
CA GLU A 801 5.83 -13.81 -79.47
C GLU A 801 4.35 -13.93 -79.08
N LEU A 802 3.73 -12.83 -78.62
CA LEU A 802 2.28 -12.78 -78.38
C LEU A 802 1.50 -13.13 -79.63
N ARG A 803 1.87 -12.53 -80.78
CA ARG A 803 1.20 -12.81 -82.06
C ARG A 803 1.27 -14.28 -82.44
N ASN A 804 2.46 -14.87 -82.38
CA ASN A 804 2.65 -16.28 -82.72
C ASN A 804 1.86 -17.19 -81.76
N TRP A 805 1.89 -16.91 -80.47
CA TRP A 805 1.16 -17.68 -79.45
C TRP A 805 -0.36 -17.63 -79.65
N VAL A 806 -0.92 -16.46 -79.97
CA VAL A 806 -2.35 -16.29 -80.23
C VAL A 806 -2.73 -17.04 -81.52
N ILE A 807 -1.96 -16.87 -82.60
CA ILE A 807 -2.21 -17.54 -83.88
C ILE A 807 -2.11 -19.07 -83.76
N GLU A 808 -1.12 -19.59 -83.03
CA GLU A 808 -0.95 -21.04 -82.82
C GLU A 808 -2.16 -21.64 -82.08
N ARG A 809 -2.68 -20.94 -81.07
CA ARG A 809 -3.83 -21.39 -80.27
C ARG A 809 -5.18 -21.16 -80.93
N LEU A 810 -5.28 -20.21 -81.86
CA LEU A 810 -6.44 -20.06 -82.75
C LEU A 810 -6.49 -21.17 -83.81
N LYS A 811 -5.32 -21.66 -84.28
CA LYS A 811 -5.21 -22.78 -85.23
C LYS A 811 -5.39 -24.16 -84.61
N GLY A 812 -5.25 -24.27 -83.28
CA GLY A 812 -5.32 -25.51 -82.52
C GLY A 812 -6.69 -25.88 -81.95
N LEU A 813 -7.77 -25.19 -82.37
CA LEU A 813 -9.16 -25.45 -81.98
C LEU A 813 -10.00 -25.85 -83.20
#